data_AF-A0A7G9P1H4-F1
#
_entry.id   AF-A0A7G9P1H4-F1
#
_cell.length_a   1.000
_cell.length_b   1.000
_cell.length_c   1.000
_cell.angle_alpha   90.00
_cell.angle_beta   90.00
_cell.angle_gamma   90.00
#
_symmetry.space_group_name_H-M   'P 1'
#
loop_
_entity.id
_entity.type
_entity.pdbx_description
1 polymer ?
#
loop_
_entity_poly.entity_id
_entity_poly.type
_entity_poly.pdbx_seq_one_letter_code
_entity_poly.pdbx_strand_id
1 'polypeptide(L)'
;MTTSEGRTLYAAWVEADYGFTPQVRAAYLAMTKAQVQAELIAAGQTVPEDFLKWIDSDPIVEATVYGSPQGPVNVLRVLRSLDLDLGAEVVRKQYTQLALAMAVANAAEGPSVDLSPRQPIDLTIPPNPLKPVDTRDPNRQLDVNDYIINFLADHPVEYEDKQQPARMVEVQNPTDPSQPLMIEATAPEAEPIVEKRTRPMAAWEVMDSKEIQAEFNAYMKEHGFDVHIECETPRRSYIPHPDREAILAAAQVFRDAYIAKGLLPAARDAKPTPAEYFAYLIRNDQFQFPAELDRHWPLFPLNAPWPVLTYLAQSPLPLREGDDLWARYRDGGVIHTYGHYVGNIAQNGHLLAARSLAPFDFGYGSEQMMLKDGGVCGVMAGISTTNKLALGVPAITAGQPGHCALVVFRHDEKTGNYGLFGEQFITGAATTTPHALWLFEAKPVRKPMVYHSAVAWMINYDFAAGLDTSMVYRMLQQLPEADRAAHGLTLIQSALARNPYNLALVDAAQTLAPTADQQIAFWQALQPLLADAAKKSGCPTDSLYSQTVTAHLMARLVTLPVPENRTTAQEIYDWLKSQKQPNYPAQTRYQTTLQGLTAMLTNVESDLQAHLSGQRNPTNGRAMADKLAAAAAQITDKTFRKAWGQKMLGKLARHEIFIWHHRYRDHVVLDPAATAAAKIAGQRLAPRSELIEPRLDEIAKEWQNATRLKRDPKHCDRLAGKIRMLIPQVRDMDQRNAWRRKLLIITGHRPDVQNYRAMIETADWRVVSASRQNKRARGHAANAIDGNPNTLWLTDNGPEDAGGLPQEIVIDLGQDKTLRAFTYLPSVNVAAGMVDQWAVYTSTDARQWTLATEKTFNNLLARSASPGRAEQVATFAPVVARYVKFVAQHVVEGDSAVVAELGIIEASS
;
A
#
# COMPACT_ATOMS: atom_id res chain seq x y z
N MET A 1 -3.78 32.08 -34.16
CA MET A 1 -4.66 33.21 -34.51
C MET A 1 -4.21 34.01 -35.74
N THR A 2 -2.92 34.07 -36.09
CA THR A 2 -2.42 34.94 -37.18
C THR A 2 -2.57 34.37 -38.61
N THR A 3 -2.82 33.06 -38.76
CA THR A 3 -3.14 32.42 -40.04
C THR A 3 -4.58 32.70 -40.48
N SER A 4 -4.92 32.45 -41.75
CA SER A 4 -6.30 32.55 -42.25
C SER A 4 -7.26 31.70 -41.43
N GLU A 5 -6.91 30.44 -41.19
CA GLU A 5 -7.73 29.49 -40.45
C GLU A 5 -7.81 29.86 -38.97
N GLY A 6 -6.73 30.44 -38.41
CA GLY A 6 -6.72 30.98 -37.06
C GLY A 6 -7.67 32.17 -36.89
N ARG A 7 -7.80 33.04 -37.90
CA ARG A 7 -8.79 34.13 -37.90
C ARG A 7 -10.21 33.59 -38.02
N THR A 8 -10.43 32.56 -38.84
CA THR A 8 -11.74 31.88 -38.95
C THR A 8 -12.16 31.25 -37.63
N LEU A 9 -11.25 30.58 -36.92
CA LEU A 9 -11.50 30.06 -35.57
C LEU A 9 -11.90 31.19 -34.61
N TYR A 10 -11.15 32.29 -34.59
CA TYR A 10 -11.46 33.42 -33.70
C TYR A 10 -12.85 34.02 -34.01
N ALA A 11 -13.18 34.21 -35.28
CA ALA A 11 -14.48 34.74 -35.69
C ALA A 11 -15.64 33.82 -35.27
N ALA A 12 -15.51 32.51 -35.49
CA ALA A 12 -16.49 31.52 -35.04
C ALA A 12 -16.63 31.50 -33.51
N TRP A 13 -15.54 31.71 -32.78
CA TRP A 13 -15.53 31.75 -31.32
C TRP A 13 -16.23 33.02 -30.79
N VAL A 14 -16.00 34.17 -31.40
CA VAL A 14 -16.72 35.43 -31.08
C VAL A 14 -18.22 35.30 -31.38
N GLU A 15 -18.59 34.72 -32.52
CA GLU A 15 -20.00 34.47 -32.87
C GLU A 15 -20.70 33.52 -31.88
N ALA A 16 -19.95 32.59 -31.31
CA ALA A 16 -20.40 31.66 -30.27
C ALA A 16 -20.41 32.26 -28.86
N ASP A 17 -20.27 33.58 -28.70
CA ASP A 17 -20.10 34.26 -27.41
C ASP A 17 -19.00 33.62 -26.55
N TYR A 18 -17.89 33.29 -27.20
CA TYR A 18 -16.73 32.62 -26.63
C TYR A 18 -17.00 31.23 -26.03
N GLY A 19 -18.14 30.62 -26.36
CA GLY A 19 -18.46 29.23 -26.01
C GLY A 19 -17.88 28.21 -27.00
N PHE A 20 -17.79 26.96 -26.57
CA PHE A 20 -17.46 25.83 -27.44
C PHE A 20 -18.74 25.29 -28.12
N THR A 21 -18.83 25.47 -29.43
CA THR A 21 -19.96 25.04 -30.28
C THR A 21 -19.48 24.12 -31.41
N PRO A 22 -20.37 23.42 -32.14
CA PRO A 22 -19.99 22.64 -33.33
C PRO A 22 -19.26 23.47 -34.39
N GLN A 23 -19.60 24.75 -34.55
CA GLN A 23 -18.93 25.68 -35.47
C GLN A 23 -17.50 25.98 -35.02
N VAL A 24 -17.30 26.23 -33.73
CA VAL A 24 -15.97 26.43 -33.13
C VAL A 24 -15.14 25.15 -33.25
N ARG A 25 -15.73 23.97 -32.99
CA ARG A 25 -15.10 22.67 -33.19
C ARG A 25 -14.59 22.50 -34.61
N ALA A 26 -15.45 22.73 -35.61
CA ALA A 26 -15.10 22.59 -37.02
C ALA A 26 -13.98 23.56 -37.43
N ALA A 27 -14.06 24.83 -37.00
CA ALA A 27 -13.03 25.83 -37.29
C ALA A 27 -11.68 25.47 -36.64
N TYR A 28 -11.69 24.93 -35.42
CA TYR A 28 -10.48 24.50 -34.72
C TYR A 28 -9.81 23.31 -35.40
N LEU A 29 -10.61 22.32 -35.85
CA LEU A 29 -10.12 21.18 -36.60
C LEU A 29 -9.52 21.61 -37.94
N ALA A 30 -10.21 22.49 -38.69
CA ALA A 30 -9.68 23.05 -39.95
C ALA A 30 -8.33 23.76 -39.75
N MET A 31 -8.21 24.58 -38.70
CA MET A 31 -6.95 25.23 -38.34
C MET A 31 -5.86 24.19 -38.04
N THR A 32 -6.17 23.16 -37.26
CA THR A 32 -5.16 22.16 -36.88
C THR A 32 -4.75 21.27 -38.06
N LYS A 33 -5.68 20.91 -38.96
CA LYS A 33 -5.37 20.20 -40.21
C LYS A 33 -4.39 21.00 -41.08
N ALA A 34 -4.63 22.29 -41.25
CA ALA A 34 -3.73 23.18 -41.99
C ALA A 34 -2.33 23.26 -41.35
N GLN A 35 -2.25 23.30 -40.02
CA GLN A 35 -0.98 23.26 -39.28
C GLN A 35 -0.23 21.94 -39.54
N VAL A 36 -0.90 20.81 -39.38
CA VAL A 36 -0.31 19.49 -39.62
C VAL A 36 0.21 19.36 -41.05
N GLN A 37 -0.56 19.81 -42.03
CA GLN A 37 -0.14 19.79 -43.43
C GLN A 37 1.12 20.66 -43.65
N ALA A 38 1.17 21.86 -43.09
CA ALA A 38 2.33 22.73 -43.19
C ALA A 38 3.58 22.10 -42.53
N GLU A 39 3.43 21.46 -41.37
CA GLU A 39 4.52 20.77 -40.67
C GLU A 39 5.04 19.54 -41.44
N LEU A 40 4.17 18.77 -42.09
CA LEU A 40 4.57 17.67 -42.96
C LEU A 40 5.34 18.16 -44.19
N ILE A 41 4.84 19.20 -44.86
CA ILE A 41 5.52 19.82 -46.02
C ILE A 41 6.90 20.36 -45.62
N ALA A 42 7.00 21.04 -44.48
CA ALA A 42 8.27 21.57 -43.97
C ALA A 42 9.29 20.44 -43.66
N ALA A 43 8.80 19.26 -43.28
CA ALA A 43 9.64 18.08 -43.06
C ALA A 43 9.93 17.27 -44.34
N GLY A 44 9.45 17.71 -45.52
CA GLY A 44 9.59 16.94 -46.77
C GLY A 44 8.82 15.62 -46.77
N GLN A 45 7.81 15.49 -45.91
CA GLN A 45 7.03 14.27 -45.74
C GLN A 45 5.67 14.41 -46.43
N THR A 46 5.19 13.32 -47.03
CA THR A 46 3.86 13.24 -47.64
C THR A 46 3.09 12.07 -47.07
N VAL A 47 1.78 12.26 -46.86
CA VAL A 47 0.88 11.22 -46.38
C VAL A 47 -0.20 10.98 -47.44
N PRO A 48 -0.57 9.72 -47.76
CA PRO A 48 -1.56 9.42 -48.78
C PRO A 48 -2.93 10.05 -48.51
N GLU A 49 -3.61 10.51 -49.56
CA GLU A 49 -4.91 11.16 -49.47
C GLU A 49 -5.99 10.23 -48.91
N ASP A 50 -5.95 8.94 -49.24
CA ASP A 50 -6.89 7.93 -48.73
C ASP A 50 -6.78 7.75 -47.21
N PHE A 51 -5.56 7.85 -46.66
CA PHE A 51 -5.32 7.77 -45.22
C PHE A 51 -5.89 9.00 -44.49
N LEU A 52 -5.68 10.20 -45.04
CA LEU A 52 -6.27 11.43 -44.48
C LEU A 52 -7.80 11.43 -44.57
N LYS A 53 -8.36 10.95 -45.69
CA LYS A 53 -9.82 10.77 -45.86
C LYS A 53 -10.41 9.81 -44.84
N TRP A 54 -9.70 8.73 -44.50
CA TRP A 54 -10.13 7.81 -43.45
C TRP A 54 -10.16 8.51 -42.08
N ILE A 55 -9.09 9.22 -41.70
CA ILE A 55 -9.04 9.98 -40.45
C ILE A 55 -10.23 10.94 -40.37
N ASP A 56 -10.48 11.68 -41.45
CA ASP A 56 -11.53 12.69 -41.52
C ASP A 56 -12.95 12.12 -41.56
N SER A 57 -13.11 10.83 -41.89
CA SER A 57 -14.42 10.18 -41.98
C SER A 57 -14.99 9.71 -40.64
N ASP A 58 -14.13 9.56 -39.62
CA ASP A 58 -14.52 9.12 -38.28
C ASP A 58 -14.27 10.25 -37.27
N PRO A 59 -15.32 10.83 -36.65
CA PRO A 59 -15.18 11.94 -35.69
C PRO A 59 -14.29 11.63 -34.48
N ILE A 60 -14.19 10.36 -34.06
CA ILE A 60 -13.34 9.93 -32.96
C ILE A 60 -11.88 9.91 -33.40
N VAL A 61 -11.60 9.36 -34.58
CA VAL A 61 -10.24 9.33 -35.15
C VAL A 61 -9.78 10.77 -35.43
N GLU A 62 -10.61 11.59 -36.07
CA GLU A 62 -10.36 13.00 -36.35
C GLU A 62 -10.07 13.79 -35.06
N ALA A 63 -10.94 13.68 -34.05
CA ALA A 63 -10.76 14.39 -32.78
C ALA A 63 -9.52 13.90 -32.01
N THR A 64 -9.20 12.61 -32.10
CA THR A 64 -8.02 12.06 -31.44
C THR A 64 -6.74 12.57 -32.11
N VAL A 65 -6.63 12.48 -33.43
CA VAL A 65 -5.42 12.89 -34.16
C VAL A 65 -5.22 14.40 -34.08
N TYR A 66 -6.23 15.19 -34.49
CA TYR A 66 -6.08 16.65 -34.57
C TYR A 66 -6.32 17.35 -33.23
N GLY A 67 -7.04 16.74 -32.29
CA GLY A 67 -7.26 17.28 -30.95
C GLY A 67 -6.14 16.93 -29.95
N SER A 68 -5.24 16.00 -30.28
CA SER A 68 -4.27 15.48 -29.32
C SER A 68 -3.32 16.57 -28.77
N PRO A 69 -3.15 16.65 -27.44
CA PRO A 69 -2.15 17.52 -26.84
C PRO A 69 -0.71 17.01 -27.05
N GLN A 70 -0.52 15.75 -27.47
CA GLN A 70 0.80 15.16 -27.72
C GLN A 70 1.46 15.61 -29.05
N GLY A 71 0.85 16.58 -29.74
CA GLY A 71 1.30 17.07 -31.04
C GLY A 71 0.60 16.33 -32.18
N PRO A 72 -0.39 16.95 -32.84
CA PRO A 72 -1.17 16.31 -33.89
C PRO A 72 -0.36 15.70 -35.04
N VAL A 73 0.67 16.39 -35.52
CA VAL A 73 1.54 15.86 -36.59
C VAL A 73 2.26 14.59 -36.14
N ASN A 74 2.65 14.51 -34.87
CA ASN A 74 3.41 13.39 -34.34
C ASN A 74 2.52 12.16 -34.13
N VAL A 75 1.30 12.36 -33.60
CA VAL A 75 0.30 11.29 -33.53
C VAL A 75 -0.01 10.76 -34.93
N LEU A 76 -0.17 11.65 -35.92
CA LEU A 76 -0.40 11.25 -37.31
C LEU A 76 0.76 10.44 -37.88
N ARG A 77 2.01 10.86 -37.65
CA ARG A 77 3.22 10.13 -38.08
C ARG A 77 3.26 8.71 -37.52
N VAL A 78 3.07 8.55 -36.21
CA VAL A 78 3.07 7.22 -35.57
C VAL A 78 1.90 6.37 -36.08
N LEU A 79 0.70 6.93 -36.17
CA LEU A 79 -0.48 6.21 -36.69
C LEU A 79 -0.25 5.75 -38.14
N ARG A 80 0.40 6.58 -38.97
CA ARG A 80 0.74 6.22 -40.35
C ARG A 80 1.80 5.12 -40.41
N SER A 81 2.77 5.12 -39.50
CA SER A 81 3.72 4.01 -39.39
C SER A 81 3.05 2.70 -39.05
N LEU A 82 2.16 2.69 -38.05
CA LEU A 82 1.39 1.50 -37.70
C LEU A 82 0.58 0.99 -38.90
N ASP A 83 -0.04 1.89 -39.67
CA ASP A 83 -0.78 1.54 -40.89
C ASP A 83 0.10 0.89 -41.98
N LEU A 84 1.36 1.31 -42.09
CA LEU A 84 2.35 0.68 -42.98
C LEU A 84 2.81 -0.69 -42.45
N ASP A 85 3.09 -0.77 -41.15
CA ASP A 85 3.67 -1.95 -40.51
C ASP A 85 2.65 -3.08 -40.34
N LEU A 86 1.37 -2.77 -40.13
CA LEU A 86 0.33 -3.76 -39.83
C LEU A 86 -0.74 -3.87 -40.92
N GLY A 87 -0.77 -2.90 -41.85
CA GLY A 87 -1.75 -2.84 -42.93
C GLY A 87 -3.07 -2.16 -42.55
N ALA A 88 -3.71 -1.59 -43.58
CA ALA A 88 -4.93 -0.78 -43.42
C ALA A 88 -6.12 -1.56 -42.86
N GLU A 89 -6.25 -2.86 -43.13
CA GLU A 89 -7.36 -3.66 -42.60
C GLU A 89 -7.30 -3.76 -41.06
N VAL A 90 -6.10 -4.03 -40.53
CA VAL A 90 -5.86 -4.13 -39.08
C VAL A 90 -6.04 -2.76 -38.42
N VAL A 91 -5.37 -1.73 -38.95
CA VAL A 91 -5.28 -0.41 -38.30
C VAL A 91 -6.54 0.42 -38.47
N ARG A 92 -7.19 0.37 -39.64
CA ARG A 92 -8.30 1.28 -39.95
C ARG A 92 -9.68 0.70 -39.64
N LYS A 93 -9.79 -0.63 -39.47
CA LYS A 93 -11.08 -1.32 -39.27
C LYS A 93 -11.11 -2.23 -38.04
N GLN A 94 -10.13 -3.12 -37.89
CA GLN A 94 -10.22 -4.18 -36.87
C GLN A 94 -9.80 -3.72 -35.47
N TYR A 95 -8.77 -2.89 -35.36
CA TYR A 95 -8.16 -2.48 -34.09
C TYR A 95 -7.85 -0.96 -34.04
N THR A 96 -8.75 -0.15 -34.60
CA THR A 96 -8.56 1.31 -34.72
C THR A 96 -8.29 1.98 -33.37
N GLN A 97 -9.01 1.61 -32.31
CA GLN A 97 -8.80 2.23 -31.00
C GLN A 97 -7.46 1.86 -30.37
N LEU A 98 -6.97 0.62 -30.57
CA LEU A 98 -5.62 0.24 -30.16
C LEU A 98 -4.56 1.04 -30.92
N ALA A 99 -4.76 1.26 -32.23
CA ALA A 99 -3.87 2.09 -33.04
C ALA A 99 -3.81 3.53 -32.58
N LEU A 100 -4.95 4.11 -32.23
CA LEU A 100 -5.01 5.43 -31.62
C LEU A 100 -4.28 5.47 -30.27
N ALA A 101 -4.46 4.47 -29.41
CA ALA A 101 -3.78 4.41 -28.12
C ALA A 101 -2.26 4.33 -28.28
N MET A 102 -1.77 3.47 -29.18
CA MET A 102 -0.35 3.33 -29.52
C MET A 102 0.21 4.63 -30.12
N ALA A 103 -0.52 5.28 -31.03
CA ALA A 103 -0.10 6.52 -31.66
C ALA A 103 -0.01 7.69 -30.67
N VAL A 104 -0.98 7.81 -29.76
CA VAL A 104 -0.97 8.87 -28.74
C VAL A 104 0.12 8.62 -27.70
N ALA A 105 0.27 7.39 -27.21
CA ALA A 105 1.28 7.04 -26.20
C ALA A 105 2.72 7.19 -26.71
N ASN A 106 2.96 6.90 -27.99
CA ASN A 106 4.28 6.93 -28.61
C ASN A 106 4.51 8.17 -29.50
N ALA A 107 3.65 9.19 -29.41
CA ALA A 107 3.76 10.40 -30.21
C ALA A 107 5.13 11.09 -30.11
N ALA A 108 5.84 10.96 -28.98
CA ALA A 108 7.19 11.50 -28.83
C ALA A 108 8.19 10.96 -29.87
N GLU A 109 7.97 9.75 -30.41
CA GLU A 109 8.79 9.11 -31.44
C GLU A 109 8.46 9.63 -32.85
N GLY A 110 7.32 10.32 -33.02
CA GLY A 110 6.81 10.79 -34.30
C GLY A 110 7.86 11.45 -35.20
N PRO A 111 8.68 12.42 -34.73
CA PRO A 111 9.70 13.06 -35.55
C PRO A 111 10.74 12.12 -36.16
N SER A 112 10.98 10.95 -35.55
CA SER A 112 11.96 9.94 -36.01
C SER A 112 11.37 8.79 -36.82
N VAL A 113 10.04 8.74 -36.96
CA VAL A 113 9.35 7.65 -37.64
C VAL A 113 9.54 7.72 -39.17
N ASP A 114 9.85 6.59 -39.78
CA ASP A 114 9.89 6.43 -41.24
C ASP A 114 8.47 6.28 -41.81
N LEU A 115 8.13 7.11 -42.80
CA LEU A 115 6.84 7.06 -43.51
C LEU A 115 6.94 6.49 -44.92
N SER A 116 8.10 5.97 -45.29
CA SER A 116 8.33 5.37 -46.60
C SER A 116 7.50 4.07 -46.76
N PRO A 117 6.92 3.81 -47.94
CA PRO A 117 6.21 2.56 -48.21
C PRO A 117 7.09 1.33 -47.95
N ARG A 118 6.53 0.32 -47.29
CA ARG A 118 7.20 -0.95 -46.95
C ARG A 118 6.18 -2.07 -46.79
N GLN A 119 6.67 -3.31 -46.71
CA GLN A 119 5.82 -4.47 -46.44
C GLN A 119 5.42 -4.51 -44.96
N PRO A 120 4.22 -5.05 -44.64
CA PRO A 120 3.85 -5.31 -43.25
C PRO A 120 4.89 -6.18 -42.54
N ILE A 121 5.05 -5.97 -41.24
CA ILE A 121 5.99 -6.72 -40.42
C ILE A 121 5.52 -8.16 -40.25
N ASP A 122 6.49 -9.08 -40.19
CA ASP A 122 6.24 -10.45 -39.74
C ASP A 122 6.65 -10.56 -38.27
N LEU A 123 5.67 -10.85 -37.40
CA LEU A 123 5.91 -10.89 -35.95
C LEU A 123 6.79 -12.09 -35.61
N THR A 124 8.01 -11.82 -35.15
CA THR A 124 8.95 -12.85 -34.69
C THR A 124 9.19 -12.70 -33.18
N ILE A 125 8.97 -13.77 -32.42
CA ILE A 125 9.36 -13.81 -31.01
C ILE A 125 10.86 -14.11 -30.93
N PRO A 126 11.68 -13.25 -30.30
CA PRO A 126 13.11 -13.50 -30.17
C PRO A 126 13.39 -14.80 -29.38
N PRO A 127 14.36 -15.63 -29.79
CA PRO A 127 14.74 -16.82 -29.04
C PRO A 127 15.46 -16.44 -27.73
N ASN A 128 15.72 -17.43 -26.88
CA ASN A 128 16.54 -17.24 -25.68
C ASN A 128 17.94 -16.71 -26.11
N PRO A 129 18.39 -15.55 -25.59
CA PRO A 129 19.66 -14.94 -25.99
C PRO A 129 20.89 -15.67 -25.43
N LEU A 130 20.71 -16.59 -24.47
CA LEU A 130 21.79 -17.32 -23.83
C LEU A 130 22.51 -18.25 -24.81
N LYS A 131 23.84 -18.20 -24.76
CA LYS A 131 24.74 -19.09 -25.51
C LYS A 131 25.66 -19.77 -24.50
N PRO A 132 25.23 -20.90 -23.91
CA PRO A 132 26.04 -21.62 -22.94
C PRO A 132 27.41 -21.97 -23.50
N VAL A 133 28.46 -21.69 -22.74
CA VAL A 133 29.84 -22.05 -23.09
C VAL A 133 30.16 -23.39 -22.44
N ASP A 134 30.77 -24.30 -23.20
CA ASP A 134 31.36 -25.50 -22.61
C ASP A 134 32.59 -25.11 -21.77
N THR A 135 32.43 -25.14 -20.45
CA THR A 135 33.45 -24.78 -19.46
C THR A 135 34.50 -25.87 -19.25
N ARG A 136 34.36 -27.01 -19.95
CA ARG A 136 35.32 -28.13 -19.92
C ARG A 136 35.87 -28.48 -21.30
N ASP A 137 35.63 -27.65 -22.32
CA ASP A 137 36.14 -27.88 -23.67
C ASP A 137 37.68 -27.98 -23.65
N PRO A 138 38.27 -29.15 -23.95
CA PRO A 138 39.72 -29.34 -23.90
C PRO A 138 40.46 -28.56 -25.00
N ASN A 139 39.74 -28.04 -25.99
CA ASN A 139 40.30 -27.25 -27.10
C ASN A 139 40.38 -25.75 -26.80
N ARG A 140 39.92 -25.31 -25.62
CA ARG A 140 39.93 -23.91 -25.21
C ARG A 140 40.83 -23.68 -24.01
N GLN A 141 41.49 -22.52 -23.97
CA GLN A 141 42.14 -22.06 -22.74
C GLN A 141 41.05 -21.64 -21.75
N LEU A 142 40.94 -22.36 -20.64
CA LEU A 142 39.98 -22.07 -19.58
C LEU A 142 40.38 -20.79 -18.83
N ASP A 143 39.41 -19.92 -18.58
CA ASP A 143 39.57 -18.68 -17.83
C ASP A 143 38.97 -18.81 -16.41
N VAL A 144 39.12 -17.74 -15.62
CA VAL A 144 38.62 -17.70 -14.23
C VAL A 144 37.14 -18.08 -14.11
N ASN A 145 36.30 -17.67 -15.06
CA ASN A 145 34.86 -17.91 -15.02
C ASN A 145 34.54 -19.37 -15.34
N ASP A 146 35.35 -20.06 -16.15
CA ASP A 146 35.18 -21.50 -16.38
C ASP A 146 35.38 -22.30 -15.11
N TYR A 147 36.44 -21.99 -14.37
CA TYR A 147 36.73 -22.67 -13.12
C TYR A 147 35.66 -22.39 -12.06
N ILE A 148 35.13 -21.17 -11.98
CA ILE A 148 33.99 -20.83 -11.10
C ILE A 148 32.77 -21.71 -11.43
N ILE A 149 32.39 -21.82 -12.70
CA ILE A 149 31.23 -22.62 -13.11
C ILE A 149 31.48 -24.12 -12.92
N ASN A 150 32.69 -24.60 -13.21
CA ASN A 150 33.08 -25.99 -12.99
C ASN A 150 32.98 -26.36 -11.50
N PHE A 151 33.45 -25.49 -10.61
CA PHE A 151 33.30 -25.69 -9.16
C PHE A 151 31.83 -25.93 -8.80
N LEU A 152 30.94 -25.05 -9.24
CA LEU A 152 29.51 -25.16 -8.95
C LEU A 152 28.88 -26.44 -9.54
N ALA A 153 29.31 -26.84 -10.74
CA ALA A 153 28.85 -28.05 -11.41
C ALA A 153 29.34 -29.34 -10.72
N ASP A 154 30.53 -29.32 -10.11
CA ASP A 154 31.14 -30.46 -9.41
C ASP A 154 30.60 -30.64 -7.98
N HIS A 155 29.77 -29.72 -7.50
CA HIS A 155 29.10 -29.80 -6.19
C HIS A 155 27.58 -29.89 -6.35
N PRO A 156 27.01 -30.99 -6.88
CA PRO A 156 25.58 -31.10 -7.07
C PRO A 156 24.81 -31.08 -5.73
N VAL A 157 23.67 -30.38 -5.72
CA VAL A 157 22.75 -30.27 -4.59
C VAL A 157 21.45 -30.99 -4.92
N GLU A 158 21.02 -31.88 -4.01
CA GLU A 158 19.69 -32.47 -4.05
C GLU A 158 18.64 -31.49 -3.51
N TYR A 159 17.52 -31.38 -4.21
CA TYR A 159 16.40 -30.57 -3.77
C TYR A 159 15.07 -31.25 -4.09
N GLU A 160 14.05 -30.91 -3.33
CA GLU A 160 12.67 -31.29 -3.59
C GLU A 160 12.04 -30.28 -4.56
N ASP A 161 11.82 -30.68 -5.81
CA ASP A 161 11.01 -29.91 -6.75
C ASP A 161 9.54 -30.12 -6.39
N LYS A 162 8.99 -29.16 -5.65
CA LYS A 162 7.58 -29.13 -5.28
C LYS A 162 6.80 -28.49 -6.41
N GLN A 163 6.38 -29.30 -7.37
CA GLN A 163 5.44 -28.84 -8.39
C GLN A 163 4.08 -28.66 -7.72
N GLN A 164 3.78 -27.41 -7.36
CA GLN A 164 2.43 -27.08 -6.94
C GLN A 164 1.51 -27.26 -8.16
N PRO A 165 0.37 -27.94 -8.01
CA PRO A 165 -0.62 -27.97 -9.08
C PRO A 165 -0.96 -26.52 -9.43
N ALA A 166 -1.02 -26.23 -10.73
CA ALA A 166 -1.47 -24.94 -11.22
C ALA A 166 -2.76 -24.55 -10.49
N ARG A 167 -2.75 -23.42 -9.77
CA ARG A 167 -3.99 -22.88 -9.22
C ARG A 167 -4.81 -22.40 -10.39
N MET A 168 -5.90 -23.11 -10.69
CA MET A 168 -6.98 -22.58 -11.52
C MET A 168 -7.54 -21.37 -10.77
N VAL A 169 -7.29 -20.19 -11.30
CA VAL A 169 -7.93 -18.97 -10.81
C VAL A 169 -9.10 -18.70 -11.75
N GLU A 170 -10.30 -19.03 -11.30
CA GLU A 170 -11.50 -18.49 -11.92
C GLU A 170 -11.52 -16.99 -11.65
N VAL A 171 -11.24 -16.20 -12.69
CA VAL A 171 -11.44 -14.74 -12.64
C VAL A 171 -12.94 -14.51 -12.77
N GLN A 172 -13.67 -14.55 -11.66
CA GLN A 172 -15.07 -14.11 -11.67
C GLN A 172 -15.07 -12.58 -11.77
N ASN A 173 -15.43 -12.06 -12.95
CA ASN A 173 -15.75 -10.65 -13.10
C ASN A 173 -16.97 -10.35 -12.22
N PRO A 174 -16.87 -9.46 -11.20
CA PRO A 174 -18.03 -9.10 -10.42
C PRO A 174 -19.08 -8.47 -11.35
N THR A 175 -20.34 -8.80 -11.13
CA THR A 175 -21.49 -8.26 -11.87
C THR A 175 -21.74 -6.77 -11.61
N ASP A 176 -21.00 -6.18 -10.66
CA ASP A 176 -21.00 -4.78 -10.30
C ASP A 176 -19.56 -4.26 -10.42
N PRO A 177 -19.29 -3.28 -11.30
CA PRO A 177 -17.97 -2.70 -11.48
C PRO A 177 -17.39 -2.19 -10.16
N SER A 178 -18.19 -1.72 -9.21
CA SER A 178 -17.70 -1.16 -7.94
C SER A 178 -17.11 -2.19 -6.96
N GLN A 179 -17.23 -3.49 -7.26
CA GLN A 179 -16.75 -4.55 -6.38
C GLN A 179 -15.31 -4.97 -6.71
N PRO A 180 -14.49 -5.29 -5.68
CA PRO A 180 -13.16 -5.85 -5.89
C PRO A 180 -13.27 -7.18 -6.66
N LEU A 181 -12.26 -7.48 -7.48
CA LEU A 181 -12.13 -8.82 -8.07
C LEU A 181 -11.97 -9.79 -6.90
N MET A 182 -12.96 -10.64 -6.68
CA MET A 182 -12.83 -11.76 -5.78
C MET A 182 -12.11 -12.85 -6.55
N ILE A 183 -10.80 -12.93 -6.37
CA ILE A 183 -10.02 -14.10 -6.78
C ILE A 183 -10.28 -15.15 -5.72
N GLU A 184 -11.31 -15.96 -5.91
CA GLU A 184 -11.43 -17.22 -5.17
C GLU A 184 -10.43 -18.20 -5.80
N ALA A 185 -9.25 -18.31 -5.17
CA ALA A 185 -8.39 -19.44 -5.45
C ALA A 185 -9.11 -20.68 -4.90
N THR A 186 -9.63 -21.52 -5.78
CA THR A 186 -10.04 -22.87 -5.39
C THR A 186 -8.81 -23.60 -4.86
N ALA A 187 -8.98 -24.35 -3.76
CA ALA A 187 -7.92 -25.19 -3.25
C ALA A 187 -7.52 -26.19 -4.36
N PRO A 188 -6.22 -26.43 -4.61
CA PRO A 188 -5.81 -27.41 -5.60
C PRO A 188 -6.45 -28.77 -5.24
N GLU A 189 -7.12 -29.39 -6.21
CA GLU A 189 -7.74 -30.72 -6.03
C GLU A 189 -6.69 -31.84 -5.92
N ALA A 190 -5.45 -31.58 -6.31
CA ALA A 190 -4.34 -32.53 -6.28
C ALA A 190 -3.30 -32.17 -5.20
N GLU A 191 -2.70 -33.18 -4.57
CA GLU A 191 -1.51 -32.98 -3.73
C GLU A 191 -0.30 -32.55 -4.59
N PRO A 192 0.59 -31.69 -4.08
CA PRO A 192 1.81 -31.32 -4.78
C PRO A 192 2.67 -32.55 -5.06
N ILE A 193 3.11 -32.72 -6.31
CA ILE A 193 4.08 -33.73 -6.68
C ILE A 193 5.43 -33.25 -6.13
N VAL A 194 6.01 -34.03 -5.22
CA VAL A 194 7.35 -33.78 -4.68
C VAL A 194 8.30 -34.76 -5.35
N GLU A 195 9.07 -34.26 -6.31
CA GLU A 195 10.11 -35.05 -6.96
C GLU A 195 11.48 -34.64 -6.42
N LYS A 196 12.31 -35.61 -6.04
CA LYS A 196 13.71 -35.34 -5.70
C LYS A 196 14.49 -35.16 -7.00
N ARG A 197 15.12 -34.00 -7.17
CA ARG A 197 15.96 -33.68 -8.32
C ARG A 197 17.34 -33.21 -7.85
N THR A 198 18.29 -33.30 -8.76
CA THR A 198 19.67 -32.85 -8.53
C THR A 198 19.98 -31.71 -9.50
N ARG A 199 20.65 -30.68 -9.01
CA ARG A 199 21.17 -29.56 -9.83
C ARG A 199 22.59 -29.20 -9.43
N PRO A 200 23.38 -28.53 -10.28
CA PRO A 200 24.58 -27.82 -9.84
C PRO A 200 24.30 -26.91 -8.63
N MET A 201 25.32 -26.71 -7.79
CA MET A 201 25.28 -25.71 -6.73
C MET A 201 24.99 -24.33 -7.32
N ALA A 202 24.16 -23.56 -6.63
CA ALA A 202 23.91 -22.18 -6.96
C ALA A 202 24.91 -21.28 -6.21
N ALA A 203 25.20 -20.12 -6.76
CA ALA A 203 26.24 -19.23 -6.21
C ALA A 203 25.88 -18.74 -4.79
N TRP A 204 24.59 -18.54 -4.53
CA TRP A 204 24.11 -18.14 -3.20
C TRP A 204 24.38 -19.19 -2.12
N GLU A 205 24.52 -20.48 -2.47
CA GLU A 205 24.83 -21.56 -1.53
C GLU A 205 26.31 -21.53 -1.11
N VAL A 206 27.21 -21.15 -2.02
CA VAL A 206 28.61 -20.85 -1.67
C VAL A 206 28.64 -19.68 -0.68
N MET A 207 27.91 -18.61 -0.97
CA MET A 207 27.89 -17.41 -0.13
C MET A 207 27.30 -17.64 1.28
N ASP A 208 26.42 -18.65 1.45
CA ASP A 208 25.75 -18.97 2.74
C ASP A 208 26.52 -19.98 3.62
N SER A 209 27.65 -20.53 3.15
CA SER A 209 28.48 -21.47 3.93
C SER A 209 29.95 -21.04 3.98
N LYS A 210 30.50 -20.92 5.19
CA LYS A 210 31.93 -20.63 5.38
C LYS A 210 32.80 -21.79 4.94
N GLU A 211 32.32 -23.01 5.10
CA GLU A 211 32.98 -24.24 4.69
C GLU A 211 33.13 -24.28 3.17
N ILE A 212 32.03 -24.05 2.44
CA ILE A 212 32.04 -24.03 0.97
C ILE A 212 32.85 -22.85 0.44
N GLN A 213 32.84 -21.68 1.12
CA GLN A 213 33.73 -20.56 0.77
C GLN A 213 35.21 -20.95 0.89
N ALA A 214 35.61 -21.63 1.96
CA ALA A 214 37.00 -22.07 2.13
C ALA A 214 37.41 -23.06 1.04
N GLU A 215 36.52 -23.99 0.67
CA GLU A 215 36.73 -24.95 -0.42
C GLU A 215 36.85 -24.25 -1.77
N PHE A 216 35.92 -23.34 -2.08
CA PHE A 216 35.95 -22.53 -3.30
C PHE A 216 37.24 -21.71 -3.42
N ASN A 217 37.64 -21.02 -2.34
CA ASN A 217 38.85 -20.19 -2.33
C ASN A 217 40.12 -21.05 -2.52
N ALA A 218 40.18 -22.23 -1.89
CA ALA A 218 41.27 -23.17 -2.08
C ALA A 218 41.34 -23.67 -3.54
N TYR A 219 40.19 -24.04 -4.10
CA TYR A 219 40.05 -24.49 -5.48
C TYR A 219 40.48 -23.41 -6.49
N MET A 220 40.04 -22.16 -6.33
CA MET A 220 40.42 -21.06 -7.23
C MET A 220 41.93 -20.79 -7.17
N LYS A 221 42.53 -20.85 -5.98
CA LYS A 221 43.96 -20.67 -5.77
C LYS A 221 44.79 -21.81 -6.39
N GLU A 222 44.35 -23.06 -6.27
CA GLU A 222 44.99 -24.22 -6.90
C GLU A 222 45.06 -24.08 -8.43
N HIS A 223 44.02 -23.48 -9.02
CA HIS A 223 43.95 -23.21 -10.46
C HIS A 223 44.61 -21.89 -10.89
N GLY A 224 45.32 -21.22 -9.97
CA GLY A 224 46.13 -20.04 -10.27
C GLY A 224 45.37 -18.72 -10.38
N PHE A 225 44.14 -18.64 -9.85
CA PHE A 225 43.34 -17.42 -9.86
C PHE A 225 43.27 -16.78 -8.47
N ASP A 226 43.46 -15.46 -8.42
CA ASP A 226 43.30 -14.64 -7.22
C ASP A 226 41.83 -14.23 -7.03
N VAL A 227 40.98 -15.22 -6.73
CA VAL A 227 39.56 -15.02 -6.40
C VAL A 227 39.35 -15.48 -4.96
N HIS A 228 38.90 -14.56 -4.11
CA HIS A 228 38.63 -14.82 -2.70
C HIS A 228 37.24 -14.32 -2.32
N ILE A 229 36.41 -15.23 -1.82
CA ILE A 229 35.06 -14.96 -1.34
C ILE A 229 35.06 -15.09 0.19
N GLU A 230 34.72 -14.01 0.87
CA GLU A 230 34.56 -14.00 2.31
C GLU A 230 33.40 -13.09 2.68
N CYS A 231 32.23 -13.67 2.88
CA CYS A 231 31.02 -12.94 3.24
C CYS A 231 30.15 -13.70 4.25
N GLU A 232 29.26 -12.98 4.92
CA GLU A 232 28.24 -13.55 5.81
C GLU A 232 26.84 -13.16 5.31
N THR A 233 26.15 -14.07 4.60
CA THR A 233 24.75 -13.85 4.23
C THR A 233 23.86 -14.20 5.42
N PRO A 234 23.03 -13.29 5.95
CA PRO A 234 22.14 -13.65 7.03
C PRO A 234 20.96 -14.46 6.51
N ARG A 235 20.56 -15.49 7.25
CA ARG A 235 19.25 -16.15 7.10
C ARG A 235 18.06 -15.28 7.58
N ARG A 236 18.31 -14.06 8.09
CA ARG A 236 17.29 -13.14 8.67
C ARG A 236 17.45 -11.67 8.26
N SER A 237 16.35 -10.92 8.43
CA SER A 237 15.99 -9.58 7.93
C SER A 237 16.86 -8.35 8.29
N TYR A 238 18.11 -8.50 8.77
CA TYR A 238 18.96 -7.35 9.14
C TYR A 238 20.47 -7.67 9.09
N ILE A 239 21.24 -6.87 8.33
CA ILE A 239 22.73 -6.85 8.37
C ILE A 239 23.18 -5.50 8.95
N PRO A 240 23.92 -5.49 10.08
CA PRO A 240 24.69 -4.32 10.49
C PRO A 240 25.66 -3.90 9.38
N HIS A 241 26.09 -2.64 9.38
CA HIS A 241 26.91 -2.05 8.32
C HIS A 241 28.22 -2.75 7.86
N PRO A 242 28.87 -3.72 8.56
CA PRO A 242 30.18 -4.25 8.12
C PRO A 242 30.24 -5.18 6.88
N ASP A 243 29.22 -5.98 6.53
CA ASP A 243 29.40 -7.06 5.51
C ASP A 243 28.70 -6.82 4.16
N ARG A 244 28.08 -5.66 3.94
CA ARG A 244 27.32 -5.42 2.69
C ARG A 244 28.19 -5.38 1.45
N GLU A 245 29.39 -4.82 1.55
CA GLU A 245 30.33 -4.68 0.43
C GLU A 245 30.93 -6.04 0.03
N ALA A 246 31.20 -6.90 1.00
CA ALA A 246 31.73 -8.24 0.76
C ALA A 246 30.71 -9.15 0.06
N ILE A 247 29.45 -9.15 0.52
CA ILE A 247 28.35 -9.88 -0.15
C ILE A 247 28.16 -9.39 -1.58
N LEU A 248 28.28 -8.06 -1.78
CA LEU A 248 28.17 -7.44 -3.09
C LEU A 248 29.29 -7.87 -4.04
N ALA A 249 30.54 -7.81 -3.58
CA ALA A 249 31.70 -8.24 -4.36
C ALA A 249 31.58 -9.73 -4.71
N ALA A 250 31.19 -10.57 -3.75
CA ALA A 250 31.00 -11.99 -3.97
C ALA A 250 29.88 -12.29 -4.99
N ALA A 251 28.71 -11.68 -4.83
CA ALA A 251 27.61 -11.82 -5.77
C ALA A 251 28.00 -11.36 -7.19
N GLN A 252 28.80 -10.29 -7.29
CA GLN A 252 29.27 -9.77 -8.58
C GLN A 252 30.19 -10.77 -9.30
N VAL A 253 31.15 -11.37 -8.59
CA VAL A 253 32.05 -12.40 -9.15
C VAL A 253 31.25 -13.55 -9.78
N PHE A 254 30.29 -14.11 -9.04
CA PHE A 254 29.48 -15.21 -9.55
C PHE A 254 28.53 -14.78 -10.67
N ARG A 255 27.96 -13.58 -10.57
CA ARG A 255 27.07 -13.03 -11.61
C ARG A 255 27.83 -12.85 -12.92
N ASP A 256 29.05 -12.32 -12.86
CA ASP A 256 29.91 -12.12 -14.03
C ASP A 256 30.31 -13.46 -14.65
N ALA A 257 30.59 -14.48 -13.83
CA ALA A 257 30.83 -15.83 -14.33
C ALA A 257 29.61 -16.41 -15.07
N TYR A 258 28.40 -16.31 -14.49
CA TYR A 258 27.19 -16.76 -15.17
C TYR A 258 26.92 -16.02 -16.48
N ILE A 259 27.13 -14.70 -16.51
CA ILE A 259 26.97 -13.90 -17.73
C ILE A 259 28.01 -14.30 -18.78
N ALA A 260 29.29 -14.38 -18.40
CA ALA A 260 30.38 -14.71 -19.29
C ALA A 260 30.25 -16.11 -19.92
N LYS A 261 29.60 -17.05 -19.22
CA LYS A 261 29.37 -18.42 -19.69
C LYS A 261 27.97 -18.66 -20.26
N GLY A 262 27.19 -17.59 -20.46
CA GLY A 262 25.88 -17.69 -21.11
C GLY A 262 24.85 -18.46 -20.29
N LEU A 263 24.91 -18.37 -18.96
CA LEU A 263 23.98 -19.00 -18.00
C LEU A 263 23.03 -17.99 -17.36
N LEU A 264 23.28 -16.69 -17.52
CA LEU A 264 22.41 -15.60 -17.06
C LEU A 264 22.49 -14.42 -18.04
N PRO A 265 21.36 -13.78 -18.40
CA PRO A 265 21.38 -12.64 -19.30
C PRO A 265 22.11 -11.44 -18.70
N ALA A 266 22.97 -10.79 -19.49
CA ALA A 266 23.64 -9.55 -19.11
C ALA A 266 22.65 -8.38 -18.95
N ALA A 267 21.56 -8.40 -19.72
CA ALA A 267 20.54 -7.37 -19.74
C ALA A 267 19.14 -7.99 -19.83
N ARG A 268 18.11 -7.19 -19.55
CA ARG A 268 16.72 -7.55 -19.84
C ARG A 268 16.50 -7.62 -21.35
N ASP A 269 15.53 -8.43 -21.78
CA ASP A 269 15.12 -8.50 -23.18
C ASP A 269 14.73 -7.11 -23.69
N ALA A 270 15.03 -6.85 -24.97
CA ALA A 270 14.76 -5.58 -25.60
C ALA A 270 13.25 -5.28 -25.62
N LYS A 271 12.90 -4.01 -25.43
CA LYS A 271 11.52 -3.57 -25.62
C LYS A 271 11.18 -3.67 -27.12
N PRO A 272 9.98 -4.20 -27.46
CA PRO A 272 9.52 -4.19 -28.84
C PRO A 272 9.27 -2.76 -29.32
N THR A 273 9.31 -2.58 -30.64
CA THR A 273 8.72 -1.40 -31.29
C THR A 273 7.20 -1.35 -31.05
N PRO A 274 6.56 -0.18 -31.20
CA PRO A 274 5.10 -0.09 -31.09
C PRO A 274 4.33 -1.03 -32.04
N ALA A 275 4.83 -1.24 -33.26
CA ALA A 275 4.21 -2.14 -34.23
C ALA A 275 4.37 -3.62 -33.84
N GLU A 276 5.55 -4.05 -33.39
CA GLU A 276 5.77 -5.42 -32.90
C GLU A 276 4.90 -5.75 -31.68
N TYR A 277 4.80 -4.82 -30.72
CA TYR A 277 3.94 -5.02 -29.55
C TYR A 277 2.46 -5.06 -29.91
N PHE A 278 2.02 -4.20 -30.84
CA PHE A 278 0.67 -4.25 -31.38
C PHE A 278 0.39 -5.62 -32.03
N ALA A 279 1.26 -6.06 -32.94
CA ALA A 279 1.13 -7.35 -33.61
C ALA A 279 1.04 -8.51 -32.60
N TYR A 280 1.86 -8.45 -31.54
CA TYR A 280 1.82 -9.43 -30.45
C TYR A 280 0.46 -9.46 -29.73
N LEU A 281 -0.09 -8.29 -29.38
CA LEU A 281 -1.38 -8.19 -28.70
C LEU A 281 -2.53 -8.75 -29.54
N ILE A 282 -2.59 -8.41 -30.84
CA ILE A 282 -3.67 -8.90 -31.71
C ILE A 282 -3.55 -10.39 -32.02
N ARG A 283 -2.33 -10.92 -32.15
CA ARG A 283 -2.11 -12.37 -32.30
C ARG A 283 -2.74 -13.13 -31.13
N ASN A 284 -2.57 -12.63 -29.90
CA ASN A 284 -3.14 -13.26 -28.72
C ASN A 284 -4.66 -13.06 -28.65
N ASP A 285 -5.14 -11.83 -28.87
CA ASP A 285 -6.58 -11.50 -28.86
C ASP A 285 -7.38 -12.37 -29.83
N GLN A 286 -6.84 -12.64 -31.02
CA GLN A 286 -7.44 -13.48 -32.06
C GLN A 286 -7.38 -14.99 -31.76
N PHE A 287 -6.66 -15.40 -30.72
CA PHE A 287 -6.56 -16.81 -30.36
C PHE A 287 -7.92 -17.36 -29.92
N GLN A 288 -8.33 -18.48 -30.50
CA GLN A 288 -9.56 -19.19 -30.14
C GLN A 288 -9.22 -20.38 -29.27
N PHE A 289 -9.72 -20.38 -28.03
CA PHE A 289 -9.60 -21.53 -27.15
C PHE A 289 -10.51 -22.69 -27.61
N PRO A 290 -10.08 -23.95 -27.47
CA PRO A 290 -10.95 -25.11 -27.62
C PRO A 290 -12.19 -24.98 -26.73
N ALA A 291 -13.37 -25.35 -27.25
CA ALA A 291 -14.66 -25.14 -26.57
C ALA A 291 -14.78 -25.93 -25.24
N GLU A 292 -14.00 -26.98 -25.08
CA GLU A 292 -13.88 -27.78 -23.86
C GLU A 292 -13.14 -27.06 -22.71
N LEU A 293 -12.35 -26.02 -23.01
CA LEU A 293 -11.74 -25.17 -22.00
C LEU A 293 -12.71 -24.03 -21.70
N ASP A 294 -13.43 -24.10 -20.57
CA ASP A 294 -14.30 -23.01 -20.09
C ASP A 294 -13.46 -21.79 -19.67
N ARG A 295 -13.03 -21.01 -20.67
CA ARG A 295 -12.14 -19.86 -20.50
C ARG A 295 -12.76 -18.63 -21.15
N HIS A 296 -13.02 -17.64 -20.33
CA HIS A 296 -13.42 -16.32 -20.79
C HIS A 296 -12.25 -15.63 -21.51
N TRP A 297 -12.39 -15.40 -22.81
CA TRP A 297 -11.41 -14.72 -23.65
C TRP A 297 -12.11 -13.90 -24.76
N PRO A 298 -11.63 -12.68 -25.08
CA PRO A 298 -10.54 -11.93 -24.45
C PRO A 298 -10.91 -11.38 -23.06
N LEU A 299 -9.91 -11.08 -22.22
CA LEU A 299 -10.13 -10.54 -20.86
C LEU A 299 -10.43 -9.03 -20.85
N PHE A 300 -10.06 -8.31 -21.90
CA PHE A 300 -10.34 -6.90 -22.10
C PHE A 300 -10.43 -6.62 -23.60
N PRO A 301 -11.45 -5.90 -24.10
CA PRO A 301 -11.60 -5.68 -25.53
C PRO A 301 -10.54 -4.71 -26.04
N LEU A 302 -9.69 -5.16 -26.98
CA LEU A 302 -8.70 -4.28 -27.63
C LEU A 302 -9.32 -3.23 -28.57
N ASN A 303 -10.63 -3.30 -28.80
CA ASN A 303 -11.44 -2.27 -29.47
C ASN A 303 -12.12 -1.28 -28.50
N ALA A 304 -11.83 -1.37 -27.19
CA ALA A 304 -12.26 -0.37 -26.23
C ALA A 304 -11.78 1.05 -26.63
N PRO A 305 -12.47 2.12 -26.21
CA PRO A 305 -12.02 3.49 -26.42
C PRO A 305 -10.54 3.67 -26.07
N TRP A 306 -9.76 4.27 -26.99
CA TRP A 306 -8.32 4.37 -26.86
C TRP A 306 -7.80 4.90 -25.50
N PRO A 307 -8.49 5.83 -24.78
CA PRO A 307 -8.00 6.32 -23.50
C PRO A 307 -7.80 5.24 -22.43
N VAL A 308 -8.65 4.21 -22.39
CA VAL A 308 -8.52 3.10 -21.41
C VAL A 308 -7.47 2.09 -21.82
N LEU A 309 -7.03 2.09 -23.08
CA LEU A 309 -5.94 1.25 -23.59
C LEU A 309 -4.56 1.89 -23.38
N THR A 310 -4.49 3.15 -22.93
CA THR A 310 -3.22 3.88 -22.79
C THR A 310 -2.22 3.23 -21.83
N TYR A 311 -2.67 2.42 -20.87
CA TYR A 311 -1.75 1.67 -19.99
C TYR A 311 -1.05 0.52 -20.71
N LEU A 312 -1.76 -0.17 -21.62
CA LEU A 312 -1.14 -1.15 -22.51
C LEU A 312 -0.10 -0.46 -23.37
N ALA A 313 -0.50 0.62 -24.05
CA ALA A 313 0.35 1.32 -25.01
C ALA A 313 1.63 1.94 -24.40
N GLN A 314 1.58 2.33 -23.12
CA GLN A 314 2.74 2.90 -22.41
C GLN A 314 3.63 1.84 -21.74
N SER A 315 3.20 0.57 -21.71
CA SER A 315 3.88 -0.49 -20.95
C SER A 315 4.21 -1.70 -21.84
N PRO A 316 4.95 -1.53 -22.96
CA PRO A 316 5.30 -2.65 -23.82
C PRO A 316 6.16 -3.66 -23.07
N LEU A 317 5.72 -4.92 -23.08
CA LEU A 317 6.50 -6.04 -22.56
C LEU A 317 7.48 -6.52 -23.63
N PRO A 318 8.74 -6.88 -23.25
CA PRO A 318 9.59 -7.64 -24.13
C PRO A 318 8.87 -8.89 -24.66
N LEU A 319 8.93 -9.13 -25.97
CA LEU A 319 8.06 -10.13 -26.61
C LEU A 319 8.26 -11.53 -26.05
N ARG A 320 9.51 -11.95 -25.84
CA ARG A 320 9.83 -13.28 -25.28
C ARG A 320 9.33 -13.42 -23.84
N GLU A 321 9.49 -12.39 -23.01
CA GLU A 321 8.94 -12.37 -21.64
C GLU A 321 7.41 -12.49 -21.66
N GLY A 322 6.74 -11.74 -22.54
CA GLY A 322 5.29 -11.78 -22.69
C GLY A 322 4.79 -13.13 -23.23
N ASP A 323 5.46 -13.69 -24.23
CA ASP A 323 5.09 -14.94 -24.89
C ASP A 323 5.17 -16.15 -23.95
N ASP A 324 6.15 -16.17 -23.05
CA ASP A 324 6.24 -17.14 -21.96
C ASP A 324 5.02 -17.05 -21.01
N LEU A 325 4.61 -15.85 -20.63
CA LEU A 325 3.42 -15.65 -19.79
C LEU A 325 2.12 -16.03 -20.53
N TRP A 326 2.04 -15.68 -21.81
CA TRP A 326 0.93 -16.09 -22.67
C TRP A 326 0.84 -17.61 -22.80
N ALA A 327 1.95 -18.31 -23.01
CA ALA A 327 1.96 -19.77 -23.10
C ALA A 327 1.48 -20.43 -21.79
N ARG A 328 1.90 -19.93 -20.62
CA ARG A 328 1.42 -20.42 -19.31
C ARG A 328 -0.10 -20.29 -19.16
N TYR A 329 -0.67 -19.17 -19.58
CA TYR A 329 -2.12 -18.98 -19.57
C TYR A 329 -2.81 -19.80 -20.65
N ARG A 330 -2.33 -19.77 -21.89
CA ARG A 330 -2.91 -20.46 -23.05
C ARG A 330 -2.95 -21.97 -22.83
N ASP A 331 -1.89 -22.55 -22.30
CA ASP A 331 -1.78 -24.00 -22.17
C ASP A 331 -2.30 -24.46 -20.80
N GLY A 332 -1.93 -23.76 -19.72
CA GLY A 332 -2.21 -24.18 -18.34
C GLY A 332 -3.28 -23.38 -17.59
N GLY A 333 -3.81 -22.29 -18.14
CA GLY A 333 -4.76 -21.41 -17.44
C GLY A 333 -4.15 -20.64 -16.27
N VAL A 334 -2.81 -20.56 -16.19
CA VAL A 334 -2.10 -20.01 -15.04
C VAL A 334 -1.99 -18.50 -15.12
N ILE A 335 -2.39 -17.81 -14.04
CA ILE A 335 -2.15 -16.36 -13.84
C ILE A 335 -1.55 -16.15 -12.46
N HIS A 336 -0.34 -15.60 -12.41
CA HIS A 336 0.27 -15.21 -11.14
C HIS A 336 -0.17 -13.78 -10.74
N THR A 337 -0.78 -13.66 -9.56
CA THR A 337 -1.18 -12.36 -8.98
C THR A 337 -0.39 -12.01 -7.72
N TYR A 338 0.50 -12.90 -7.29
CA TYR A 338 1.34 -12.73 -6.12
C TYR A 338 2.54 -13.69 -6.17
N GLY A 339 3.66 -13.27 -5.59
CA GLY A 339 4.87 -14.07 -5.45
C GLY A 339 5.31 -14.20 -3.98
N HIS A 340 6.53 -14.71 -3.76
CA HIS A 340 7.05 -14.88 -2.41
C HIS A 340 7.35 -13.53 -1.74
N TYR A 341 6.78 -13.27 -0.56
CA TYR A 341 7.01 -12.04 0.20
C TYR A 341 8.26 -12.16 1.09
N VAL A 342 9.32 -11.40 0.81
CA VAL A 342 10.62 -11.53 1.49
C VAL A 342 10.89 -10.46 2.56
N GLY A 343 9.89 -9.63 2.86
CA GLY A 343 9.94 -8.63 3.95
C GLY A 343 11.11 -7.64 3.81
N ASN A 344 11.82 -7.38 4.92
CA ASN A 344 12.89 -6.37 4.94
C ASN A 344 14.08 -6.72 4.04
N ILE A 345 14.23 -7.97 3.59
CA ILE A 345 15.29 -8.35 2.63
C ILE A 345 15.12 -7.56 1.34
N ALA A 346 13.88 -7.34 0.89
CA ALA A 346 13.59 -6.58 -0.32
C ALA A 346 13.98 -5.10 -0.24
N GLN A 347 14.16 -4.55 0.97
CA GLN A 347 14.61 -3.16 1.14
C GLN A 347 16.11 -3.01 0.86
N ASN A 348 16.82 -4.11 0.58
CA ASN A 348 18.21 -4.13 0.19
C ASN A 348 18.35 -4.88 -1.15
N GLY A 349 18.24 -4.14 -2.26
CA GLY A 349 18.24 -4.71 -3.61
C GLY A 349 19.47 -5.56 -3.93
N HIS A 350 20.59 -5.29 -3.26
CA HIS A 350 21.83 -6.04 -3.38
C HIS A 350 21.76 -7.42 -2.69
N LEU A 351 21.14 -7.50 -1.52
CA LEU A 351 20.90 -8.77 -0.84
C LEU A 351 19.86 -9.61 -1.58
N LEU A 352 18.86 -8.96 -2.17
CA LEU A 352 17.87 -9.66 -3.00
C LEU A 352 18.53 -10.33 -4.20
N ALA A 353 19.44 -9.62 -4.89
CA ALA A 353 20.17 -10.17 -6.04
C ALA A 353 21.14 -11.30 -5.65
N ALA A 354 21.72 -11.26 -4.44
CA ALA A 354 22.63 -12.29 -3.94
C ALA A 354 21.89 -13.55 -3.43
N ARG A 355 20.75 -13.38 -2.75
CA ARG A 355 20.01 -14.44 -2.04
C ARG A 355 19.59 -15.62 -2.93
N SER A 356 19.33 -15.36 -4.21
CA SER A 356 18.81 -16.34 -5.16
C SER A 356 19.64 -16.35 -6.45
N LEU A 357 20.93 -15.99 -6.35
CA LEU A 357 21.83 -15.94 -7.49
C LEU A 357 22.11 -17.34 -8.05
N ALA A 358 21.51 -17.64 -9.20
CA ALA A 358 21.60 -18.92 -9.90
C ALA A 358 21.39 -18.67 -11.42
N PRO A 359 21.78 -19.62 -12.29
CA PRO A 359 21.43 -19.58 -13.70
C PRO A 359 19.94 -19.36 -13.91
N PHE A 360 19.58 -18.54 -14.90
CA PHE A 360 18.19 -18.24 -15.21
C PHE A 360 18.05 -17.64 -16.61
N ASP A 361 16.97 -17.97 -17.32
CA ASP A 361 16.77 -17.57 -18.73
C ASP A 361 16.32 -16.11 -18.92
N PHE A 362 15.87 -15.46 -17.85
CA PHE A 362 15.29 -14.10 -17.93
C PHE A 362 16.13 -13.09 -17.16
N GLY A 363 16.12 -11.85 -17.65
CA GLY A 363 16.84 -10.74 -17.03
C GLY A 363 16.13 -10.20 -15.77
N TYR A 364 16.86 -9.36 -15.03
CA TYR A 364 16.31 -8.67 -13.85
C TYR A 364 15.12 -7.76 -14.23
N GLY A 365 14.08 -7.74 -13.38
CA GLY A 365 12.86 -6.96 -13.60
C GLY A 365 11.81 -7.63 -14.51
N SER A 366 12.10 -8.82 -15.04
CA SER A 366 11.11 -9.71 -15.65
C SER A 366 10.19 -10.29 -14.58
N GLU A 367 8.98 -10.72 -14.96
CA GLU A 367 8.07 -11.40 -14.04
C GLU A 367 8.66 -12.71 -13.53
N GLN A 368 9.33 -13.43 -14.42
CA GLN A 368 9.93 -14.73 -14.15
C GLN A 368 10.98 -14.61 -13.03
N MET A 369 11.82 -13.57 -13.09
CA MET A 369 12.79 -13.28 -12.04
C MET A 369 12.09 -12.82 -10.75
N MET A 370 11.03 -12.00 -10.84
CA MET A 370 10.26 -11.56 -9.68
C MET A 370 9.59 -12.72 -8.93
N LEU A 371 9.09 -13.73 -9.63
CA LEU A 371 8.56 -14.96 -9.03
C LEU A 371 9.66 -15.76 -8.33
N LYS A 372 10.82 -15.91 -8.99
CA LYS A 372 11.98 -16.64 -8.47
C LYS A 372 12.53 -16.00 -7.20
N ASP A 373 12.78 -14.69 -7.22
CA ASP A 373 13.50 -14.00 -6.15
C ASP A 373 12.57 -13.53 -5.01
N GLY A 374 11.30 -13.26 -5.34
CA GLY A 374 10.33 -12.67 -4.42
C GLY A 374 10.60 -11.19 -4.14
N GLY A 375 9.79 -10.58 -3.27
CA GLY A 375 9.91 -9.15 -2.98
C GLY A 375 8.92 -8.62 -1.97
N VAL A 376 8.70 -7.31 -1.98
CA VAL A 376 7.63 -6.63 -1.23
C VAL A 376 6.57 -6.09 -2.19
N CYS A 377 5.68 -5.21 -1.71
CA CYS A 377 4.55 -4.68 -2.47
C CYS A 377 4.85 -4.23 -3.91
N GLY A 378 6.02 -3.62 -4.18
CA GLY A 378 6.41 -3.25 -5.55
C GLY A 378 6.59 -4.45 -6.49
N VAL A 379 7.19 -5.54 -6.00
CA VAL A 379 7.37 -6.79 -6.76
C VAL A 379 6.02 -7.50 -6.95
N MET A 380 5.17 -7.49 -5.93
CA MET A 380 3.83 -8.09 -6.01
C MET A 380 2.95 -7.37 -7.05
N ALA A 381 2.99 -6.04 -7.05
CA ALA A 381 2.31 -5.24 -8.06
C ALA A 381 2.93 -5.44 -9.45
N GLY A 382 4.26 -5.62 -9.53
CA GLY A 382 4.99 -5.89 -10.77
C GLY A 382 4.62 -7.22 -11.42
N ILE A 383 4.54 -8.31 -10.64
CA ILE A 383 4.10 -9.63 -11.10
C ILE A 383 2.71 -9.55 -11.70
N SER A 384 1.75 -8.98 -10.95
CA SER A 384 0.37 -8.85 -11.42
C SER A 384 0.27 -7.95 -12.65
N THR A 385 0.97 -6.80 -12.67
CA THR A 385 0.97 -5.88 -13.81
C THR A 385 1.45 -6.59 -15.07
N THR A 386 2.58 -7.30 -14.99
CA THR A 386 3.18 -7.96 -16.16
C THR A 386 2.28 -9.08 -16.70
N ASN A 387 1.67 -9.89 -15.81
CA ASN A 387 0.69 -10.89 -16.20
C ASN A 387 -0.52 -10.26 -16.91
N LYS A 388 -1.08 -9.17 -16.36
CA LYS A 388 -2.22 -8.46 -16.98
C LYS A 388 -1.89 -7.90 -18.36
N LEU A 389 -0.73 -7.25 -18.49
CA LEU A 389 -0.27 -6.71 -19.77
C LEU A 389 -0.07 -7.82 -20.84
N ALA A 390 0.51 -8.97 -20.47
CA ALA A 390 0.70 -10.10 -21.38
C ALA A 390 -0.62 -10.68 -21.91
N LEU A 391 -1.71 -10.51 -21.15
CA LEU A 391 -3.07 -10.95 -21.49
C LEU A 391 -3.94 -9.83 -22.06
N GLY A 392 -3.36 -8.72 -22.50
CA GLY A 392 -4.10 -7.62 -23.14
C GLY A 392 -4.97 -6.79 -22.18
N VAL A 393 -4.74 -6.86 -20.86
CA VAL A 393 -5.48 -6.07 -19.87
C VAL A 393 -4.70 -4.80 -19.49
N PRO A 394 -5.27 -3.59 -19.67
CA PRO A 394 -4.58 -2.34 -19.33
C PRO A 394 -4.33 -2.19 -17.83
N ALA A 395 -3.09 -2.37 -17.42
CA ALA A 395 -2.67 -2.42 -16.03
C ALA A 395 -1.35 -1.66 -15.81
N ILE A 396 -1.18 -1.12 -14.61
CA ILE A 396 0.06 -0.48 -14.20
C ILE A 396 0.27 -0.53 -12.69
N THR A 397 1.52 -0.47 -12.26
CA THR A 397 1.86 -0.23 -10.85
C THR A 397 1.56 1.22 -10.45
N ALA A 398 1.23 1.44 -9.18
CA ALA A 398 0.95 2.76 -8.63
C ALA A 398 1.61 2.95 -7.26
N GLY A 399 2.27 4.09 -7.09
CA GLY A 399 2.92 4.47 -5.84
C GLY A 399 1.93 5.11 -4.85
N GLN A 400 2.12 4.82 -3.58
CA GLN A 400 1.42 5.46 -2.45
C GLN A 400 2.37 5.53 -1.24
N PRO A 401 2.12 6.37 -0.21
CA PRO A 401 3.03 6.52 0.92
C PRO A 401 3.36 5.18 1.60
N GLY A 402 4.62 4.72 1.48
CA GLY A 402 5.12 3.48 2.05
C GLY A 402 4.64 2.18 1.38
N HIS A 403 3.93 2.26 0.25
CA HIS A 403 3.34 1.08 -0.40
C HIS A 403 3.23 1.25 -1.93
N CYS A 404 3.11 0.14 -2.66
CA CYS A 404 2.89 0.09 -4.10
C CYS A 404 1.74 -0.86 -4.38
N ALA A 405 0.80 -0.43 -5.21
CA ALA A 405 -0.39 -1.17 -5.59
C ALA A 405 -0.43 -1.44 -7.09
N LEU A 406 -1.36 -2.30 -7.50
CA LEU A 406 -1.75 -2.48 -8.89
C LEU A 406 -2.96 -1.57 -9.19
N VAL A 407 -2.97 -0.96 -10.36
CA VAL A 407 -4.11 -0.20 -10.88
C VAL A 407 -4.43 -0.72 -12.29
N VAL A 408 -5.70 -1.03 -12.54
CA VAL A 408 -6.15 -1.76 -13.73
C VAL A 408 -7.47 -1.20 -14.26
N PHE A 409 -7.57 -1.03 -15.57
CA PHE A 409 -8.86 -0.76 -16.21
C PHE A 409 -9.64 -2.06 -16.37
N ARG A 410 -10.96 -1.99 -16.11
CA ARG A 410 -11.89 -3.09 -16.34
C ARG A 410 -13.02 -2.63 -17.25
N HIS A 411 -13.59 -3.60 -17.94
CA HIS A 411 -14.76 -3.46 -18.78
C HIS A 411 -15.84 -4.42 -18.27
N ASP A 412 -17.04 -3.90 -18.06
CA ASP A 412 -18.20 -4.73 -17.75
C ASP A 412 -18.99 -4.98 -19.03
N GLU A 413 -18.95 -6.21 -19.53
CA GLU A 413 -19.60 -6.60 -20.79
C GLU A 413 -21.12 -6.44 -20.76
N LYS A 414 -21.76 -6.54 -19.59
CA LYS A 414 -23.22 -6.44 -19.48
C LYS A 414 -23.67 -5.00 -19.64
N THR A 415 -22.91 -4.07 -19.08
CA THR A 415 -23.28 -2.64 -19.08
C THR A 415 -22.54 -1.83 -20.14
N GLY A 416 -21.45 -2.36 -20.71
CA GLY A 416 -20.53 -1.65 -21.60
C GLY A 416 -19.67 -0.61 -20.89
N ASN A 417 -19.72 -0.55 -19.56
CA ASN A 417 -19.05 0.48 -18.77
C ASN A 417 -17.58 0.15 -18.53
N TYR A 418 -16.78 1.21 -18.46
CA TYR A 418 -15.38 1.13 -18.05
C TYR A 418 -15.19 1.65 -16.63
N GLY A 419 -14.17 1.14 -15.95
CA GLY A 419 -13.77 1.64 -14.64
C GLY A 419 -12.30 1.43 -14.37
N LEU A 420 -11.73 2.27 -13.49
CA LEU A 420 -10.37 2.11 -13.01
C LEU A 420 -10.39 1.62 -11.57
N PHE A 421 -9.74 0.48 -11.35
CA PHE A 421 -9.68 -0.20 -10.07
C PHE A 421 -8.26 -0.25 -9.61
N GLY A 422 -8.08 -0.36 -8.30
CA GLY A 422 -6.80 -0.82 -7.84
C GLY A 422 -6.94 -1.95 -6.83
N GLU A 423 -5.92 -2.78 -6.86
CA GLU A 423 -5.80 -4.04 -6.14
C GLU A 423 -4.58 -3.97 -5.23
N GLN A 424 -4.50 -4.88 -4.26
CA GLN A 424 -3.43 -4.90 -3.24
C GLN A 424 -3.43 -3.60 -2.41
N PHE A 425 -4.22 -3.58 -1.32
CA PHE A 425 -4.39 -2.50 -0.33
C PHE A 425 -4.14 -1.05 -0.80
N ILE A 426 -5.22 -0.31 -1.08
CA ILE A 426 -5.13 1.10 -1.49
C ILE A 426 -5.52 2.04 -0.36
N THR A 427 -4.64 3.00 -0.07
CA THR A 427 -4.86 4.04 0.95
C THR A 427 -5.86 5.12 0.52
N GLY A 428 -6.06 5.27 -0.79
CA GLY A 428 -7.01 6.20 -1.40
C GLY A 428 -6.59 6.64 -2.79
N ALA A 429 -7.55 6.91 -3.67
CA ALA A 429 -7.28 7.29 -5.07
C ALA A 429 -6.61 8.68 -5.23
N ALA A 430 -6.83 9.60 -4.28
CA ALA A 430 -6.17 10.90 -4.27
C ALA A 430 -4.69 10.83 -3.84
N THR A 431 -4.30 9.78 -3.11
CA THR A 431 -2.93 9.56 -2.61
C THR A 431 -2.17 8.48 -3.40
N THR A 432 -2.85 7.81 -4.32
CA THR A 432 -2.30 6.78 -5.20
C THR A 432 -1.97 7.41 -6.54
N THR A 433 -0.73 7.24 -7.02
CA THR A 433 -0.26 7.81 -8.29
C THR A 433 0.17 6.67 -9.21
N PRO A 434 -0.62 6.35 -10.26
CA PRO A 434 -0.20 5.43 -11.31
C PRO A 434 1.16 5.82 -11.89
N HIS A 435 1.99 4.83 -12.21
CA HIS A 435 3.29 5.07 -12.84
C HIS A 435 3.20 5.42 -14.33
N ALA A 436 1.99 5.53 -14.89
CA ALA A 436 1.69 5.99 -16.25
C ALA A 436 1.79 7.52 -16.37
N LEU A 437 2.09 8.00 -17.57
CA LEU A 437 1.99 9.41 -17.89
C LEU A 437 0.53 9.78 -18.20
N TRP A 438 0.16 10.99 -17.81
CA TRP A 438 -1.11 11.61 -18.18
C TRP A 438 -1.02 12.21 -19.58
N LEU A 439 -1.64 11.55 -20.57
CA LEU A 439 -1.52 11.91 -21.99
C LEU A 439 -2.50 13.00 -22.46
N PHE A 440 -3.27 13.61 -21.56
CA PHE A 440 -4.24 14.66 -21.89
C PHE A 440 -3.69 16.09 -21.68
N GLU A 441 -2.38 16.23 -21.50
CA GLU A 441 -1.66 17.50 -21.40
C GLU A 441 -0.41 17.49 -22.30
N ALA A 442 0.00 18.64 -22.82
CA ALA A 442 1.10 18.73 -23.79
C ALA A 442 2.46 18.30 -23.25
N LYS A 443 2.64 18.36 -21.92
CA LYS A 443 3.78 17.80 -21.21
C LYS A 443 3.25 16.68 -20.30
N PRO A 444 3.34 15.41 -20.72
CA PRO A 444 2.84 14.32 -19.91
C PRO A 444 3.56 14.23 -18.57
N VAL A 445 2.79 14.25 -17.49
CA VAL A 445 3.27 14.10 -16.11
C VAL A 445 2.43 13.05 -15.40
N ARG A 446 2.96 12.44 -14.33
CA ARG A 446 2.15 11.53 -13.50
C ARG A 446 1.09 12.33 -12.75
N LYS A 447 -0.15 11.84 -12.73
CA LYS A 447 -1.26 12.43 -11.99
C LYS A 447 -1.83 11.42 -10.98
N PRO A 448 -2.50 11.87 -9.90
CA PRO A 448 -3.20 10.97 -9.00
C PRO A 448 -4.24 10.10 -9.71
N MET A 449 -4.52 8.93 -9.16
CA MET A 449 -5.41 7.91 -9.75
C MET A 449 -6.77 8.46 -10.14
N VAL A 450 -7.31 9.45 -9.41
CA VAL A 450 -8.60 10.08 -9.73
C VAL A 450 -8.64 10.71 -11.14
N TYR A 451 -7.52 11.23 -11.66
CA TYR A 451 -7.45 11.74 -13.03
C TYR A 451 -7.65 10.60 -14.04
N HIS A 452 -6.98 9.47 -13.79
CA HIS A 452 -7.12 8.28 -14.62
C HIS A 452 -8.51 7.63 -14.46
N SER A 453 -9.13 7.67 -13.28
CA SER A 453 -10.52 7.26 -13.09
C SER A 453 -11.50 8.15 -13.87
N ALA A 454 -11.22 9.46 -13.96
CA ALA A 454 -12.05 10.39 -14.72
C ALA A 454 -12.09 10.07 -16.22
N VAL A 455 -11.06 9.41 -16.77
CA VAL A 455 -11.06 8.92 -18.15
C VAL A 455 -12.22 7.94 -18.39
N ALA A 456 -12.42 6.99 -17.48
CA ALA A 456 -13.53 6.04 -17.58
C ALA A 456 -14.89 6.74 -17.44
N TRP A 457 -15.03 7.68 -16.49
CA TRP A 457 -16.27 8.45 -16.31
C TRP A 457 -16.61 9.33 -17.51
N MET A 458 -15.59 9.94 -18.12
CA MET A 458 -15.71 10.70 -19.36
C MET A 458 -16.24 9.83 -20.51
N ILE A 459 -15.67 8.63 -20.68
CA ILE A 459 -16.11 7.66 -21.70
C ILE A 459 -17.55 7.21 -21.46
N ASN A 460 -17.86 6.77 -20.23
CA ASN A 460 -19.18 6.27 -19.88
C ASN A 460 -20.27 7.36 -20.03
N TYR A 461 -19.91 8.62 -19.79
CA TYR A 461 -20.84 9.73 -19.97
C TYR A 461 -21.16 9.99 -21.45
N ASP A 462 -20.12 10.25 -22.25
CA ASP A 462 -20.16 10.46 -23.70
C ASP A 462 -18.71 10.59 -24.19
N PHE A 463 -18.18 9.56 -24.85
CA PHE A 463 -16.80 9.53 -25.31
C PHE A 463 -16.48 10.63 -26.33
N ALA A 464 -17.37 10.91 -27.28
CA ALA A 464 -17.13 11.93 -28.31
C ALA A 464 -17.10 13.33 -27.69
N ALA A 465 -18.05 13.65 -26.81
CA ALA A 465 -18.03 14.90 -26.05
C ALA A 465 -16.83 14.97 -25.09
N GLY A 466 -16.37 13.83 -24.57
CA GLY A 466 -15.14 13.73 -23.79
C GLY A 466 -13.89 14.15 -24.57
N LEU A 467 -13.75 13.70 -25.82
CA LEU A 467 -12.66 14.15 -26.70
C LEU A 467 -12.75 15.64 -27.01
N ASP A 468 -13.97 16.18 -27.20
CA ASP A 468 -14.18 17.62 -27.35
C ASP A 468 -13.61 18.40 -26.16
N THR A 469 -13.83 17.95 -24.92
CA THR A 469 -13.26 18.62 -23.74
C THR A 469 -11.73 18.60 -23.70
N SER A 470 -11.11 17.50 -24.14
CA SER A 470 -9.65 17.39 -24.23
C SER A 470 -9.08 18.31 -25.31
N MET A 471 -9.79 18.44 -26.43
CA MET A 471 -9.48 19.38 -27.50
C MET A 471 -9.61 20.84 -27.03
N VAL A 472 -10.64 21.17 -26.24
CA VAL A 472 -10.81 22.49 -25.63
C VAL A 472 -9.65 22.82 -24.69
N TYR A 473 -9.16 21.86 -23.92
CA TYR A 473 -7.98 22.07 -23.08
C TYR A 473 -6.78 22.49 -23.92
N ARG A 474 -6.53 21.83 -25.07
CA ARG A 474 -5.48 22.24 -26.02
C ARG A 474 -5.75 23.62 -26.62
N MET A 475 -6.97 23.89 -27.07
CA MET A 475 -7.37 25.19 -27.62
C MET A 475 -7.08 26.32 -26.63
N LEU A 476 -7.46 26.14 -25.35
CA LEU A 476 -7.22 27.09 -24.28
C LEU A 476 -5.73 27.45 -24.14
N GLN A 477 -4.83 26.47 -24.28
CA GLN A 477 -3.39 26.69 -24.19
C GLN A 477 -2.82 27.49 -25.37
N GLN A 478 -3.50 27.49 -26.52
CA GLN A 478 -3.11 28.20 -27.73
C GLN A 478 -3.68 29.63 -27.81
N LEU A 479 -4.66 29.98 -26.98
CA LEU A 479 -5.23 31.33 -26.94
C LEU A 479 -4.19 32.36 -26.45
N PRO A 480 -4.18 33.59 -27.00
CA PRO A 480 -3.46 34.71 -26.40
C PRO A 480 -3.84 34.89 -24.92
N GLU A 481 -2.90 35.36 -24.10
CA GLU A 481 -3.10 35.50 -22.66
C GLU A 481 -4.30 36.39 -22.31
N ALA A 482 -4.46 37.51 -23.03
CA ALA A 482 -5.57 38.44 -22.83
C ALA A 482 -6.94 37.79 -23.09
N ASP A 483 -7.09 37.09 -24.22
CA ASP A 483 -8.34 36.39 -24.56
C ASP A 483 -8.62 35.23 -23.58
N ARG A 484 -7.57 34.51 -23.18
CA ARG A 484 -7.67 33.41 -22.21
C ARG A 484 -8.15 33.91 -20.85
N ALA A 485 -7.63 35.04 -20.38
CA ALA A 485 -8.03 35.67 -19.13
C ALA A 485 -9.46 36.22 -19.20
N ALA A 486 -9.85 36.83 -20.31
CA ALA A 486 -11.16 37.44 -20.47
C ALA A 486 -12.30 36.42 -20.69
N HIS A 487 -12.05 35.38 -21.48
CA HIS A 487 -13.09 34.50 -22.01
C HIS A 487 -12.84 33.00 -21.77
N GLY A 488 -11.70 32.62 -21.19
CA GLY A 488 -11.33 31.22 -20.99
C GLY A 488 -12.30 30.47 -20.07
N LEU A 489 -12.87 31.11 -19.04
CA LEU A 489 -13.89 30.47 -18.19
C LEU A 489 -15.15 30.11 -18.96
N THR A 490 -15.64 30.99 -19.84
CA THR A 490 -16.81 30.72 -20.71
C THR A 490 -16.57 29.55 -21.63
N LEU A 491 -15.37 29.48 -22.25
CA LEU A 491 -14.96 28.36 -23.09
C LEU A 491 -14.93 27.05 -22.31
N ILE A 492 -14.37 27.04 -21.09
CA ILE A 492 -14.32 25.84 -20.25
C ILE A 492 -15.72 25.41 -19.80
N GLN A 493 -16.55 26.34 -19.34
CA GLN A 493 -17.89 26.03 -18.83
C GLN A 493 -18.79 25.45 -19.92
N SER A 494 -18.76 26.02 -21.13
CA SER A 494 -19.49 25.48 -22.28
C SER A 494 -19.01 24.09 -22.70
N ALA A 495 -17.71 23.80 -22.56
CA ALA A 495 -17.17 22.46 -22.80
C ALA A 495 -17.60 21.45 -21.72
N LEU A 496 -17.50 21.81 -20.43
CA LEU A 496 -17.90 20.95 -19.31
C LEU A 496 -19.42 20.71 -19.26
N ALA A 497 -20.23 21.61 -19.83
CA ALA A 497 -21.66 21.38 -20.04
C ALA A 497 -21.94 20.23 -21.03
N ARG A 498 -20.99 19.92 -21.93
CA ARG A 498 -21.08 18.77 -22.86
C ARG A 498 -20.59 17.48 -22.24
N ASN A 499 -19.55 17.52 -21.41
CA ASN A 499 -19.08 16.38 -20.62
C ASN A 499 -18.35 16.90 -19.36
N PRO A 500 -18.87 16.65 -18.13
CA PRO A 500 -18.33 17.27 -16.93
C PRO A 500 -17.10 16.56 -16.35
N TYR A 501 -16.65 15.44 -16.91
CA TYR A 501 -15.59 14.57 -16.35
C TYR A 501 -14.19 14.83 -16.93
N ASN A 502 -13.79 16.09 -17.05
CA ASN A 502 -12.43 16.47 -17.44
C ASN A 502 -11.73 17.28 -16.32
N LEU A 503 -10.96 16.59 -15.47
CA LEU A 503 -10.28 17.26 -14.34
C LEU A 503 -9.22 18.28 -14.78
N ALA A 504 -8.57 18.08 -15.93
CA ALA A 504 -7.59 19.04 -16.43
C ALA A 504 -8.25 20.39 -16.78
N LEU A 505 -9.45 20.36 -17.38
CA LEU A 505 -10.25 21.56 -17.60
C LEU A 505 -10.74 22.18 -16.29
N VAL A 506 -11.13 21.37 -15.30
CA VAL A 506 -11.54 21.87 -13.98
C VAL A 506 -10.38 22.60 -13.30
N ASP A 507 -9.17 22.03 -13.31
CA ASP A 507 -7.98 22.69 -12.76
C ASP A 507 -7.65 23.99 -13.51
N ALA A 508 -7.81 24.00 -14.84
CA ALA A 508 -7.64 25.20 -15.66
C ALA A 508 -8.66 26.29 -15.30
N ALA A 509 -9.93 25.93 -15.08
CA ALA A 509 -10.95 26.88 -14.64
C ALA A 509 -10.62 27.46 -13.26
N GLN A 510 -10.19 26.63 -12.32
CA GLN A 510 -9.75 27.11 -11.00
C GLN A 510 -8.50 28.00 -11.09
N THR A 511 -7.65 27.81 -12.11
CA THR A 511 -6.52 28.73 -12.34
C THR A 511 -7.01 30.07 -12.90
N LEU A 512 -8.00 30.06 -13.79
CA LEU A 512 -8.57 31.24 -14.45
C LEU A 512 -9.61 32.01 -13.62
N ALA A 513 -10.04 31.48 -12.48
CA ALA A 513 -10.92 32.18 -11.53
C ALA A 513 -10.07 32.86 -10.41
N PRO A 514 -9.55 34.09 -10.61
CA PRO A 514 -8.67 34.75 -9.64
C PRO A 514 -9.34 35.14 -8.32
N THR A 515 -10.67 35.19 -8.24
CA THR A 515 -11.38 35.62 -7.03
C THR A 515 -12.20 34.50 -6.40
N ALA A 516 -12.47 34.62 -5.10
CA ALA A 516 -13.17 33.60 -4.34
C ALA A 516 -14.65 33.43 -4.78
N ASP A 517 -15.30 34.52 -5.18
CA ASP A 517 -16.65 34.51 -5.76
C ASP A 517 -16.67 33.77 -7.11
N GLN A 518 -15.69 33.99 -7.99
CA GLN A 518 -15.59 33.27 -9.27
C GLN A 518 -15.35 31.77 -9.06
N GLN A 519 -14.51 31.39 -8.08
CA GLN A 519 -14.29 29.99 -7.71
C GLN A 519 -15.58 29.30 -7.25
N ILE A 520 -16.35 29.98 -6.40
CA ILE A 520 -17.63 29.47 -5.88
C ILE A 520 -18.67 29.41 -7.00
N ALA A 521 -18.77 30.44 -7.84
CA ALA A 521 -19.69 30.48 -8.98
C ALA A 521 -19.40 29.36 -9.98
N PHE A 522 -18.13 29.12 -10.30
CA PHE A 522 -17.73 28.00 -11.15
C PHE A 522 -18.16 26.64 -10.55
N TRP A 523 -17.92 26.44 -9.25
CA TRP A 523 -18.32 25.22 -8.57
C TRP A 523 -19.85 25.04 -8.55
N GLN A 524 -20.59 26.09 -8.24
CA GLN A 524 -22.07 26.08 -8.27
C GLN A 524 -22.64 25.78 -9.66
N ALA A 525 -21.97 26.23 -10.72
CA ALA A 525 -22.35 25.90 -12.10
C ALA A 525 -22.05 24.44 -12.46
N LEU A 526 -20.96 23.86 -11.94
CA LEU A 526 -20.54 22.49 -12.21
C LEU A 526 -21.37 21.44 -11.44
N GLN A 527 -21.79 21.75 -10.21
CA GLN A 527 -22.56 20.85 -9.36
C GLN A 527 -23.82 20.24 -10.02
N PRO A 528 -24.74 21.01 -10.63
CA PRO A 528 -25.92 20.43 -11.27
C PRO A 528 -25.56 19.56 -12.48
N LEU A 529 -24.50 19.89 -13.22
CA LEU A 529 -24.01 19.06 -14.32
C LEU A 529 -23.53 17.70 -13.82
N LEU A 530 -22.77 17.68 -12.72
CA LEU A 530 -22.32 16.43 -12.09
C LEU A 530 -23.48 15.61 -11.52
N ALA A 531 -24.47 16.27 -10.92
CA ALA A 531 -25.66 15.60 -10.38
C ALA A 531 -26.52 14.97 -11.49
N ASP A 532 -26.62 15.60 -12.65
CA ASP A 532 -27.30 15.03 -13.81
C ASP A 532 -26.47 13.90 -14.44
N ALA A 533 -25.17 14.10 -14.59
CA ALA A 533 -24.25 13.11 -15.13
C ALA A 533 -24.18 11.81 -14.31
N ALA A 534 -24.29 11.92 -12.99
CA ALA A 534 -24.39 10.78 -12.08
C ALA A 534 -25.55 9.82 -12.37
N LYS A 535 -26.57 10.24 -13.16
CA LYS A 535 -27.69 9.38 -13.56
C LYS A 535 -27.33 8.43 -14.70
N LYS A 536 -26.25 8.69 -15.44
CA LYS A 536 -25.78 7.83 -16.53
C LYS A 536 -25.06 6.60 -15.98
N SER A 537 -25.23 5.47 -16.65
CA SER A 537 -24.55 4.20 -16.32
C SER A 537 -23.04 4.40 -16.29
N GLY A 538 -22.35 3.82 -15.31
CA GLY A 538 -20.90 3.91 -15.18
C GLY A 538 -20.36 5.28 -14.73
N CYS A 539 -21.21 6.29 -14.56
CA CYS A 539 -20.84 7.58 -13.96
C CYS A 539 -21.02 7.54 -12.43
N PRO A 540 -20.15 8.20 -11.65
CA PRO A 540 -20.14 8.04 -10.21
C PRO A 540 -21.20 8.93 -9.52
N THR A 541 -22.02 8.31 -8.64
CA THR A 541 -23.18 8.94 -7.97
C THR A 541 -22.82 9.77 -6.73
N ASP A 542 -21.95 9.24 -5.87
CA ASP A 542 -21.33 9.97 -4.74
C ASP A 542 -19.81 9.92 -4.93
N SER A 543 -19.32 10.81 -5.79
CA SER A 543 -18.03 10.59 -6.44
C SER A 543 -16.85 11.20 -5.70
N LEU A 544 -15.78 10.41 -5.64
CA LEU A 544 -14.40 10.87 -5.45
C LEU A 544 -14.06 12.08 -6.34
N TYR A 545 -14.65 12.18 -7.54
CA TYR A 545 -14.51 13.34 -8.43
C TYR A 545 -14.97 14.63 -7.74
N SER A 546 -16.23 14.69 -7.30
CA SER A 546 -16.79 15.87 -6.64
C SER A 546 -16.02 16.23 -5.37
N GLN A 547 -15.55 15.23 -4.61
CA GLN A 547 -14.70 15.45 -3.43
C GLN A 547 -13.34 16.04 -3.80
N THR A 548 -12.73 15.57 -4.89
CA THR A 548 -11.45 16.08 -5.39
C THR A 548 -11.59 17.53 -5.87
N VAL A 549 -12.61 17.83 -6.69
CA VAL A 549 -12.88 19.19 -7.15
C VAL A 549 -13.15 20.13 -5.98
N THR A 550 -13.95 19.69 -5.00
CA THR A 550 -14.19 20.46 -3.77
C THR A 550 -12.91 20.67 -2.99
N ALA A 551 -12.05 19.65 -2.85
CA ALA A 551 -10.77 19.78 -2.14
C ALA A 551 -9.84 20.80 -2.82
N HIS A 552 -9.73 20.80 -4.15
CA HIS A 552 -8.94 21.78 -4.89
C HIS A 552 -9.50 23.20 -4.72
N LEU A 553 -10.83 23.36 -4.83
CA LEU A 553 -11.54 24.61 -4.56
C LEU A 553 -11.21 25.13 -3.16
N MET A 554 -11.36 24.28 -2.14
CA MET A 554 -11.11 24.66 -0.75
C MET A 554 -9.65 25.07 -0.54
N ALA A 555 -8.70 24.32 -1.11
CA ALA A 555 -7.28 24.68 -1.05
C ALA A 555 -7.00 26.03 -1.73
N ARG A 556 -7.65 26.30 -2.86
CA ARG A 556 -7.52 27.58 -3.58
C ARG A 556 -8.05 28.75 -2.76
N LEU A 557 -9.23 28.62 -2.16
CA LEU A 557 -9.85 29.65 -1.31
C LEU A 557 -8.99 30.07 -0.11
N VAL A 558 -8.16 29.16 0.43
CA VAL A 558 -7.21 29.50 1.50
C VAL A 558 -6.16 30.52 1.03
N THR A 559 -5.79 30.49 -0.25
CA THR A 559 -4.72 31.32 -0.83
C THR A 559 -5.21 32.65 -1.41
N LEU A 560 -6.46 32.73 -1.87
CA LEU A 560 -7.00 33.93 -2.53
C LEU A 560 -7.28 35.08 -1.56
N PRO A 561 -7.13 36.36 -1.96
CA PRO A 561 -7.48 37.51 -1.13
C PRO A 561 -8.94 37.46 -0.66
N VAL A 562 -9.20 37.91 0.57
CA VAL A 562 -10.58 38.17 1.03
C VAL A 562 -11.08 39.39 0.27
N PRO A 563 -12.29 39.38 -0.32
CA PRO A 563 -12.83 40.54 -1.03
C PRO A 563 -12.88 41.80 -0.16
N GLU A 564 -12.56 42.96 -0.75
CA GLU A 564 -12.66 44.26 -0.06
C GLU A 564 -14.12 44.61 0.27
N ASN A 565 -15.05 44.18 -0.59
CA ASN A 565 -16.49 44.31 -0.34
C ASN A 565 -16.90 43.41 0.83
N ARG A 566 -17.29 44.03 1.96
CA ARG A 566 -17.69 43.31 3.18
C ARG A 566 -18.92 42.43 2.99
N THR A 567 -19.86 42.80 2.13
CA THR A 567 -21.06 41.99 1.84
C THR A 567 -20.64 40.70 1.14
N THR A 568 -19.84 40.80 0.09
CA THR A 568 -19.30 39.62 -0.62
C THR A 568 -18.45 38.75 0.30
N ALA A 569 -17.59 39.36 1.13
CA ALA A 569 -16.80 38.61 2.10
C ALA A 569 -17.69 37.88 3.14
N GLN A 570 -18.80 38.48 3.58
CA GLN A 570 -19.75 37.86 4.48
C GLN A 570 -20.50 36.69 3.82
N GLU A 571 -20.97 36.86 2.58
CA GLU A 571 -21.61 35.80 1.80
C GLU A 571 -20.70 34.57 1.63
N ILE A 572 -19.43 34.80 1.30
CA ILE A 572 -18.44 33.72 1.18
C ILE A 572 -18.16 33.06 2.53
N TYR A 573 -18.08 33.84 3.60
CA TYR A 573 -17.90 33.29 4.95
C TYR A 573 -19.07 32.41 5.38
N ASP A 574 -20.30 32.83 5.11
CA ASP A 574 -21.50 32.04 5.41
C ASP A 574 -21.58 30.78 4.52
N TRP A 575 -21.20 30.89 3.25
CA TRP A 575 -21.05 29.73 2.37
C TRP A 575 -19.99 28.75 2.88
N LEU A 576 -18.81 29.23 3.32
CA LEU A 576 -17.75 28.38 3.88
C LEU A 576 -18.23 27.64 5.14
N LYS A 577 -19.12 28.23 5.93
CA LYS A 577 -19.72 27.60 7.12
C LYS A 577 -20.81 26.59 6.78
N SER A 578 -21.49 26.73 5.65
CA SER A 578 -22.55 25.79 5.24
C SER A 578 -22.03 24.50 4.60
N GLN A 579 -20.74 24.44 4.27
CA GLN A 579 -20.12 23.26 3.66
C GLN A 579 -20.08 22.08 4.64
N LYS A 580 -20.39 20.87 4.12
CA LYS A 580 -20.32 19.62 4.91
C LYS A 580 -18.93 19.35 5.48
N GLN A 581 -17.87 19.68 4.71
CA GLN A 581 -16.49 19.59 5.15
C GLN A 581 -15.96 20.99 5.46
N PRO A 582 -15.53 21.27 6.71
CA PRO A 582 -15.10 22.60 7.11
C PRO A 582 -13.72 22.95 6.52
N ASN A 583 -13.58 24.20 6.07
CA ASN A 583 -12.30 24.77 5.64
C ASN A 583 -11.84 25.82 6.66
N TYR A 584 -11.38 25.37 7.82
CA TYR A 584 -11.00 26.25 8.94
C TYR A 584 -9.97 27.33 8.56
N PRO A 585 -8.91 27.04 7.78
CA PRO A 585 -7.96 28.09 7.37
C PRO A 585 -8.63 29.24 6.62
N ALA A 586 -9.53 28.96 5.67
CA ALA A 586 -10.28 30.00 4.98
C ALA A 586 -11.28 30.69 5.93
N GLN A 587 -12.08 29.92 6.68
CA GLN A 587 -13.08 30.47 7.62
C GLN A 587 -12.45 31.44 8.62
N THR A 588 -11.35 31.07 9.26
CA THR A 588 -10.66 31.92 10.25
C THR A 588 -10.12 33.20 9.61
N ARG A 589 -9.63 33.16 8.37
CA ARG A 589 -9.13 34.34 7.65
C ARG A 589 -10.25 35.31 7.29
N TYR A 590 -11.37 34.79 6.79
CA TYR A 590 -12.57 35.59 6.52
C TYR A 590 -13.13 36.18 7.81
N GLN A 591 -13.25 35.37 8.87
CA GLN A 591 -13.70 35.83 10.19
C GLN A 591 -12.79 36.93 10.75
N THR A 592 -11.47 36.78 10.64
CA THR A 592 -10.50 37.79 11.11
C THR A 592 -10.67 39.11 10.36
N THR A 593 -10.89 39.05 9.03
CA THR A 593 -11.12 40.25 8.21
C THR A 593 -12.45 40.93 8.53
N LEU A 594 -13.51 40.14 8.74
CA LEU A 594 -14.86 40.63 9.00
C LEU A 594 -15.09 41.12 10.43
N GLN A 595 -14.48 40.47 11.42
CA GLN A 595 -14.79 40.65 12.86
C GLN A 595 -13.57 41.10 13.68
N GLY A 596 -12.36 41.05 13.12
CA GLY A 596 -11.11 41.34 13.82
C GLY A 596 -10.49 40.13 14.51
N LEU A 597 -9.16 40.16 14.68
CA LEU A 597 -8.37 39.06 15.25
C LEU A 597 -8.84 38.68 16.67
N THR A 598 -9.10 39.66 17.53
CA THR A 598 -9.51 39.43 18.92
C THR A 598 -10.86 38.70 19.02
N ALA A 599 -11.83 39.07 18.19
CA ALA A 599 -13.14 38.42 18.17
C ALA A 599 -13.01 36.96 17.67
N MET A 600 -12.23 36.74 16.62
CA MET A 600 -11.94 35.39 16.11
C MET A 600 -11.29 34.50 17.17
N LEU A 601 -10.25 34.98 17.87
CA LEU A 601 -9.56 34.20 18.90
C LEU A 601 -10.48 33.85 20.08
N THR A 602 -11.36 34.78 20.46
CA THR A 602 -12.38 34.54 21.51
C THR A 602 -13.37 33.44 21.09
N ASN A 603 -13.79 33.42 19.82
CA ASN A 603 -14.69 32.38 19.31
C ASN A 603 -14.02 31.00 19.30
N VAL A 604 -12.75 30.92 18.89
CA VAL A 604 -11.98 29.66 18.93
C VAL A 604 -11.76 29.17 20.37
N GLU A 605 -11.57 30.08 21.32
CA GLU A 605 -11.51 29.75 22.74
C GLU A 605 -12.86 29.22 23.28
N SER A 606 -13.98 29.78 22.81
CA SER A 606 -15.32 29.26 23.12
C SER A 606 -15.55 27.87 22.53
N ASP A 607 -15.13 27.65 21.29
CA ASP A 607 -15.16 26.33 20.64
C ASP A 607 -14.33 25.29 21.40
N LEU A 608 -13.14 25.66 21.90
CA LEU A 608 -12.32 24.79 22.72
C LEU A 608 -13.04 24.43 24.03
N GLN A 609 -13.69 25.39 24.66
CA GLN A 609 -14.48 25.14 25.86
C GLN A 609 -15.66 24.20 25.58
N ALA A 610 -16.35 24.36 24.44
CA ALA A 610 -17.42 23.46 24.02
C ALA A 610 -16.90 22.04 23.73
N HIS A 611 -15.72 21.92 23.10
CA HIS A 611 -15.05 20.62 22.89
C HIS A 611 -14.73 19.92 24.21
N LEU A 612 -14.21 20.66 25.20
CA LEU A 612 -13.89 20.11 26.52
C LEU A 612 -15.12 19.68 27.32
N SER A 613 -16.21 20.45 27.22
CA SER A 613 -17.49 20.14 27.88
C SER A 613 -18.33 19.08 27.13
N GLY A 614 -18.00 18.79 25.88
CA GLY A 614 -18.74 17.87 25.01
C GLY A 614 -18.21 16.44 25.01
N GLN A 615 -18.86 15.58 24.23
CA GLN A 615 -18.38 14.21 24.00
C GLN A 615 -17.18 14.23 23.05
N ARG A 616 -16.01 13.80 23.52
CA ARG A 616 -14.76 13.79 22.74
C ARG A 616 -14.53 12.46 22.02
N ASN A 617 -14.07 12.54 20.78
CA ASN A 617 -13.67 11.42 19.93
C ASN A 617 -12.49 11.85 19.02
N PRO A 618 -11.79 10.92 18.34
CA PRO A 618 -10.67 11.28 17.48
C PRO A 618 -11.04 12.30 16.39
N THR A 619 -12.24 12.22 15.83
CA THR A 619 -12.72 13.09 14.74
C THR A 619 -12.92 14.53 15.19
N ASN A 620 -13.66 14.77 16.29
CA ASN A 620 -13.88 16.13 16.77
C ASN A 620 -12.66 16.74 17.46
N GLY A 621 -11.82 15.91 18.11
CA GLY A 621 -10.53 16.36 18.60
C GLY A 621 -9.63 16.82 17.47
N ARG A 622 -9.64 16.12 16.32
CA ARG A 622 -8.93 16.56 15.13
C ARG A 622 -9.49 17.87 14.56
N ALA A 623 -10.81 17.99 14.46
CA ALA A 623 -11.44 19.22 14.01
C ALA A 623 -11.06 20.42 14.90
N MET A 624 -11.04 20.25 16.23
CA MET A 624 -10.62 21.30 17.15
C MET A 624 -9.12 21.63 17.02
N ALA A 625 -8.27 20.62 16.80
CA ALA A 625 -6.85 20.81 16.52
C ALA A 625 -6.62 21.65 15.26
N ASP A 626 -7.36 21.38 14.18
CA ASP A 626 -7.27 22.10 12.92
C ASP A 626 -7.78 23.55 13.07
N LYS A 627 -8.84 23.78 13.87
CA LYS A 627 -9.28 25.14 14.26
C LYS A 627 -8.20 25.92 15.02
N LEU A 628 -7.56 25.31 16.02
CA LEU A 628 -6.48 25.93 16.78
C LEU A 628 -5.29 26.30 15.87
N ALA A 629 -4.91 25.40 14.96
CA ALA A 629 -3.85 25.64 14.00
C ALA A 629 -4.18 26.78 13.02
N ALA A 630 -5.41 26.81 12.49
CA ALA A 630 -5.88 27.87 11.61
C ALA A 630 -5.88 29.25 12.31
N ALA A 631 -6.37 29.31 13.55
CA ALA A 631 -6.36 30.52 14.37
C ALA A 631 -4.93 31.02 14.64
N ALA A 632 -4.03 30.13 15.06
CA ALA A 632 -2.63 30.46 15.30
C ALA A 632 -1.93 30.98 14.05
N ALA A 633 -2.30 30.51 12.86
CA ALA A 633 -1.73 30.97 11.59
C ALA A 633 -2.08 32.44 11.28
N GLN A 634 -3.19 32.97 11.82
CA GLN A 634 -3.56 34.39 11.67
C GLN A 634 -2.78 35.32 12.62
N ILE A 635 -2.07 34.76 13.61
CA ILE A 635 -1.26 35.54 14.54
C ILE A 635 0.15 35.73 13.97
N THR A 636 0.44 36.93 13.46
CA THR A 636 1.74 37.29 12.85
C THR A 636 2.85 37.44 13.88
N ASP A 637 2.55 38.01 15.06
CA ASP A 637 3.48 38.14 16.17
C ASP A 637 3.77 36.75 16.79
N LYS A 638 5.01 36.29 16.67
CA LYS A 638 5.45 34.98 17.16
C LYS A 638 5.35 34.85 18.68
N THR A 639 5.62 35.93 19.42
CA THR A 639 5.58 35.97 20.88
C THR A 639 4.14 35.88 21.35
N PHE A 640 3.24 36.68 20.75
CA PHE A 640 1.81 36.63 21.06
C PHE A 640 1.20 35.27 20.69
N ARG A 641 1.58 34.71 19.54
CA ARG A 641 1.12 33.37 19.12
C ARG A 641 1.53 32.29 20.11
N LYS A 642 2.77 32.33 20.61
CA LYS A 642 3.27 31.39 21.62
C LYS A 642 2.49 31.55 22.94
N ALA A 643 2.28 32.78 23.39
CA ALA A 643 1.51 33.08 24.60
C ALA A 643 0.04 32.62 24.49
N TRP A 644 -0.58 32.82 23.32
CA TRP A 644 -1.93 32.30 23.04
C TRP A 644 -1.95 30.77 23.04
N GLY A 645 -0.97 30.11 22.42
CA GLY A 645 -0.80 28.66 22.49
C GLY A 645 -0.67 28.14 23.93
N GLN A 646 0.11 28.83 24.77
CA GLN A 646 0.24 28.51 26.19
C GLN A 646 -1.09 28.68 26.95
N LYS A 647 -1.87 29.72 26.64
CA LYS A 647 -3.23 29.92 27.18
C LYS A 647 -4.15 28.75 26.81
N MET A 648 -4.15 28.33 25.54
CA MET A 648 -4.98 27.20 25.08
C MET A 648 -4.54 25.89 25.71
N LEU A 649 -3.22 25.64 25.79
CA LEU A 649 -2.68 24.45 26.45
C LEU A 649 -3.04 24.42 27.94
N GLY A 650 -2.99 25.57 28.63
CA GLY A 650 -3.42 25.69 30.03
C GLY A 650 -4.88 25.32 30.25
N LYS A 651 -5.78 25.58 29.28
CA LYS A 651 -7.19 25.13 29.33
C LYS A 651 -7.35 23.63 29.11
N LEU A 652 -6.44 23.03 28.35
CA LEU A 652 -6.37 21.60 28.09
C LEU A 652 -5.66 20.83 29.20
N ALA A 653 -5.09 21.52 30.20
CA ALA A 653 -4.43 20.89 31.33
C ALA A 653 -5.36 19.91 32.04
N ARG A 654 -4.89 18.67 32.25
CA ARG A 654 -5.65 17.52 32.79
C ARG A 654 -6.72 16.94 31.85
N HIS A 655 -6.90 17.51 30.66
CA HIS A 655 -7.82 17.02 29.63
C HIS A 655 -7.08 16.55 28.37
N GLU A 656 -5.75 16.39 28.43
CA GLU A 656 -4.90 16.03 27.29
C GLU A 656 -5.18 14.63 26.76
N ILE A 657 -5.78 13.76 27.58
CA ILE A 657 -6.26 12.44 27.18
C ILE A 657 -7.76 12.28 27.44
N PHE A 658 -8.41 11.44 26.64
CA PHE A 658 -9.79 11.02 26.86
C PHE A 658 -9.99 9.53 26.58
N ILE A 659 -11.12 8.99 27.03
CA ILE A 659 -11.51 7.59 26.78
C ILE A 659 -12.60 7.59 25.71
N TRP A 660 -12.34 6.87 24.62
CA TRP A 660 -13.24 6.71 23.49
C TRP A 660 -13.74 5.27 23.38
N HIS A 661 -15.05 5.09 23.30
CA HIS A 661 -15.66 3.79 23.08
C HIS A 661 -15.91 3.56 21.59
N HIS A 662 -15.32 2.52 21.00
CA HIS A 662 -15.50 2.17 19.59
C HIS A 662 -15.45 0.66 19.36
N ARG A 663 -16.34 0.15 18.49
CA ARG A 663 -16.48 -1.29 18.18
C ARG A 663 -16.37 -2.17 19.44
N TYR A 664 -17.13 -1.80 20.47
CA TYR A 664 -17.25 -2.51 21.75
C TYR A 664 -16.02 -2.48 22.67
N ARG A 665 -15.03 -1.60 22.44
CA ARG A 665 -13.85 -1.46 23.30
C ARG A 665 -13.55 0.00 23.64
N ASP A 666 -13.02 0.21 24.84
CA ASP A 666 -12.55 1.52 25.29
C ASP A 666 -11.08 1.71 24.89
N HIS A 667 -10.77 2.92 24.41
CA HIS A 667 -9.44 3.33 23.99
C HIS A 667 -9.03 4.60 24.73
N VAL A 668 -7.81 4.63 25.25
CA VAL A 668 -7.20 5.87 25.77
C VAL A 668 -6.52 6.59 24.61
N VAL A 669 -7.02 7.79 24.31
CA VAL A 669 -6.64 8.57 23.14
C VAL A 669 -5.99 9.88 23.61
N LEU A 670 -4.87 10.26 23.00
CA LEU A 670 -4.30 11.59 23.14
C LEU A 670 -5.13 12.58 22.34
N ASP A 671 -5.60 13.65 22.98
CA ASP A 671 -6.42 14.65 22.33
C ASP A 671 -5.61 15.40 21.25
N PRO A 672 -6.00 15.34 19.97
CA PRO A 672 -5.31 16.08 18.93
C PRO A 672 -5.27 17.59 19.21
N ALA A 673 -6.28 18.15 19.90
CA ALA A 673 -6.30 19.56 20.28
C ALA A 673 -5.16 19.92 21.26
N ALA A 674 -4.85 19.03 22.22
CA ALA A 674 -3.71 19.18 23.13
C ALA A 674 -2.38 19.16 22.37
N THR A 675 -2.26 18.28 21.37
CA THR A 675 -1.06 18.19 20.54
C THR A 675 -0.86 19.47 19.72
N ALA A 676 -1.93 20.00 19.13
CA ALA A 676 -1.88 21.27 18.40
C ALA A 676 -1.53 22.45 19.31
N ALA A 677 -2.19 22.58 20.47
CA ALA A 677 -1.92 23.65 21.43
C ALA A 677 -0.46 23.63 21.92
N ALA A 678 0.08 22.45 22.25
CA ALA A 678 1.47 22.29 22.64
C ALA A 678 2.45 22.70 21.52
N LYS A 679 2.17 22.31 20.28
CA LYS A 679 2.96 22.73 19.11
C LYS A 679 2.96 24.26 18.95
N ILE A 680 1.81 24.92 19.10
CA ILE A 680 1.69 26.38 19.03
C ILE A 680 2.44 27.05 20.18
N ALA A 681 2.36 26.48 21.39
CA ALA A 681 3.09 26.93 22.58
C ALA A 681 4.61 26.70 22.51
N GLY A 682 5.10 25.93 21.53
CA GLY A 682 6.50 25.51 21.46
C GLY A 682 6.90 24.60 22.62
N GLN A 683 5.97 23.78 23.12
CA GLN A 683 6.16 22.86 24.24
C GLN A 683 5.93 21.41 23.78
N ARG A 684 6.55 20.46 24.49
CA ARG A 684 6.25 19.04 24.33
C ARG A 684 5.22 18.65 25.38
N LEU A 685 4.24 17.84 24.99
CA LEU A 685 3.33 17.21 25.94
C LEU A 685 4.10 16.23 26.82
N ALA A 686 3.66 16.07 28.06
CA ALA A 686 4.14 15.01 28.93
C ALA A 686 3.91 13.64 28.26
N PRO A 687 4.80 12.66 28.47
CA PRO A 687 4.60 11.33 27.93
C PRO A 687 3.27 10.76 28.42
N ARG A 688 2.60 9.98 27.57
CA ARG A 688 1.26 9.46 27.84
C ARG A 688 1.13 8.81 29.22
N SER A 689 2.16 8.13 29.71
CA SER A 689 2.19 7.51 31.04
C SER A 689 1.99 8.49 32.20
N GLU A 690 2.48 9.73 32.07
CA GLU A 690 2.33 10.78 33.10
C GLU A 690 0.96 11.44 33.04
N LEU A 691 0.29 11.40 31.88
CA LEU A 691 -1.07 11.92 31.71
C LEU A 691 -2.16 10.98 32.25
N ILE A 692 -1.84 9.70 32.50
CA ILE A 692 -2.79 8.68 32.99
C ILE A 692 -3.24 9.00 34.42
N GLU A 693 -2.31 9.39 35.30
CA GLU A 693 -2.60 9.54 36.73
C GLU A 693 -3.61 10.66 37.03
N PRO A 694 -3.50 11.89 36.48
CA PRO A 694 -4.51 12.93 36.66
C PRO A 694 -5.91 12.52 36.18
N ARG A 695 -5.98 11.69 35.13
CA ARG A 695 -7.24 11.18 34.56
C ARG A 695 -7.83 10.06 35.41
N LEU A 696 -6.98 9.17 35.94
CA LEU A 696 -7.38 8.15 36.92
C LEU A 696 -8.01 8.80 38.15
N ASP A 697 -7.38 9.85 38.69
CA ASP A 697 -7.91 10.61 39.81
C ASP A 697 -9.29 11.23 39.53
N GLU A 698 -9.49 11.77 38.34
CA GLU A 698 -10.77 12.37 37.94
C GLU A 698 -11.89 11.32 37.84
N ILE A 699 -11.63 10.21 37.16
CA ILE A 699 -12.61 9.11 37.03
C ILE A 699 -12.90 8.46 38.39
N ALA A 700 -11.89 8.34 39.25
CA ALA A 700 -12.05 7.84 40.61
C ALA A 700 -12.94 8.78 41.45
N LYS A 701 -12.76 10.09 41.34
CA LYS A 701 -13.63 11.08 42.00
C LYS A 701 -15.06 11.04 41.46
N GLU A 702 -15.24 10.92 40.13
CA GLU A 702 -16.55 10.78 39.51
C GLU A 702 -17.27 9.52 40.03
N TRP A 703 -16.54 8.41 40.11
CA TRP A 703 -17.05 7.16 40.66
C TRP A 703 -17.43 7.28 42.14
N GLN A 704 -16.58 7.90 42.98
CA GLN A 704 -16.86 8.12 44.40
C GLN A 704 -18.10 9.00 44.61
N ASN A 705 -18.28 10.01 43.77
CA ASN A 705 -19.47 10.86 43.80
C ASN A 705 -20.71 10.09 43.34
N ALA A 706 -20.61 9.26 42.29
CA ALA A 706 -21.71 8.47 41.78
C ALA A 706 -22.21 7.43 42.80
N THR A 707 -21.29 6.78 43.51
CA THR A 707 -21.62 5.80 44.56
C THR A 707 -22.21 6.46 45.80
N ARG A 708 -21.66 7.60 46.25
CA ARG A 708 -22.20 8.39 47.37
C ARG A 708 -23.62 8.89 47.11
N LEU A 709 -23.92 9.28 45.87
CA LEU A 709 -25.24 9.76 45.46
C LEU A 709 -26.24 8.64 45.10
N LYS A 710 -25.88 7.35 45.31
CA LYS A 710 -26.69 6.18 44.91
C LYS A 710 -27.17 6.23 43.45
N ARG A 711 -26.31 6.70 42.53
CA ARG A 711 -26.63 6.73 41.09
C ARG A 711 -26.70 5.33 40.48
N ASP A 712 -27.24 5.24 39.27
CA ASP A 712 -27.38 4.03 38.44
C ASP A 712 -26.18 3.06 38.55
N PRO A 713 -26.37 1.82 39.05
CA PRO A 713 -25.32 0.80 39.15
C PRO A 713 -24.55 0.58 37.84
N LYS A 714 -25.20 0.70 36.69
CA LYS A 714 -24.54 0.55 35.38
C LYS A 714 -23.55 1.68 35.10
N HIS A 715 -23.82 2.90 35.59
CA HIS A 715 -22.89 4.02 35.46
C HIS A 715 -21.65 3.83 36.33
N CYS A 716 -21.82 3.38 37.58
CA CYS A 716 -20.72 3.03 38.48
C CYS A 716 -19.85 1.90 37.88
N ASP A 717 -20.46 0.89 37.28
CA ASP A 717 -19.75 -0.22 36.62
C ASP A 717 -18.95 0.24 35.39
N ARG A 718 -19.50 1.15 34.58
CA ARG A 718 -18.76 1.77 33.46
C ARG A 718 -17.53 2.54 33.94
N LEU A 719 -17.66 3.32 35.02
CA LEU A 719 -16.54 4.08 35.59
C LEU A 719 -15.48 3.15 36.19
N ALA A 720 -15.88 2.08 36.88
CA ALA A 720 -14.95 1.06 37.39
C ALA A 720 -14.20 0.34 36.25
N GLY A 721 -14.88 0.01 35.15
CA GLY A 721 -14.24 -0.55 33.95
C GLY A 721 -13.17 0.37 33.35
N LYS A 722 -13.42 1.69 33.32
CA LYS A 722 -12.44 2.68 32.86
C LYS A 722 -11.21 2.76 33.76
N ILE A 723 -11.39 2.73 35.08
CA ILE A 723 -10.28 2.69 36.05
C ILE A 723 -9.44 1.43 35.82
N ARG A 724 -10.10 0.27 35.69
CA ARG A 724 -9.43 -1.02 35.44
C ARG A 724 -8.56 -0.99 34.18
N MET A 725 -9.06 -0.38 33.11
CA MET A 725 -8.32 -0.22 31.85
C MET A 725 -7.08 0.70 31.98
N LEU A 726 -7.15 1.73 32.83
CA LEU A 726 -6.08 2.71 32.97
C LEU A 726 -4.94 2.24 33.89
N ILE A 727 -5.24 1.43 34.91
CA ILE A 727 -4.24 0.94 35.89
C ILE A 727 -2.99 0.31 35.24
N PRO A 728 -3.11 -0.62 34.26
CA PRO A 728 -1.93 -1.22 33.61
C PRO A 728 -1.02 -0.22 32.89
N GLN A 729 -1.53 0.99 32.58
CA GLN A 729 -0.79 2.04 31.87
C GLN A 729 -0.05 3.00 32.83
N VAL A 730 -0.22 2.85 34.15
CA VAL A 730 0.52 3.61 35.18
C VAL A 730 1.96 3.10 35.23
N ARG A 731 2.95 3.97 35.02
CA ARG A 731 4.36 3.58 34.93
C ARG A 731 4.93 3.10 36.26
N ASP A 732 4.63 3.81 37.34
CA ASP A 732 5.13 3.52 38.68
C ASP A 732 4.41 2.32 39.30
N MET A 733 5.18 1.34 39.78
CA MET A 733 4.64 0.07 40.27
C MET A 733 3.90 0.23 41.60
N ASP A 734 4.40 1.10 42.49
CA ASP A 734 3.83 1.32 43.81
C ASP A 734 2.51 2.08 43.71
N GLN A 735 2.45 3.10 42.85
CA GLN A 735 1.22 3.81 42.51
C GLN A 735 0.23 2.88 41.82
N ARG A 736 0.68 2.03 40.88
CA ARG A 736 -0.19 1.03 40.23
C ARG A 736 -0.80 0.07 41.25
N ASN A 737 0.00 -0.41 42.20
CA ASN A 737 -0.46 -1.29 43.27
C ASN A 737 -1.37 -0.55 44.28
N ALA A 738 -1.11 0.72 44.56
CA ALA A 738 -2.01 1.56 45.35
C ALA A 738 -3.37 1.75 44.66
N TRP A 739 -3.38 1.95 43.34
CA TRP A 739 -4.62 2.02 42.55
C TRP A 739 -5.36 0.68 42.50
N ARG A 740 -4.65 -0.45 42.39
CA ARG A 740 -5.25 -1.80 42.49
C ARG A 740 -5.94 -1.99 43.85
N ARG A 741 -5.27 -1.65 44.95
CA ARG A 741 -5.86 -1.67 46.32
C ARG A 741 -7.09 -0.76 46.42
N LYS A 742 -7.02 0.46 45.89
CA LYS A 742 -8.19 1.35 45.82
C LYS A 742 -9.33 0.71 45.03
N LEU A 743 -9.07 0.14 43.84
CA LEU A 743 -10.08 -0.51 43.01
C LEU A 743 -10.75 -1.69 43.75
N LEU A 744 -9.98 -2.50 44.48
CA LEU A 744 -10.50 -3.60 45.33
C LEU A 744 -11.48 -3.12 46.40
N ILE A 745 -11.13 -2.04 47.11
CA ILE A 745 -12.00 -1.38 48.10
C ILE A 745 -13.27 -0.83 47.43
N ILE A 746 -13.12 -0.33 46.20
CA ILE A 746 -14.16 0.31 45.38
C ILE A 746 -15.15 -0.71 44.79
N THR A 747 -14.72 -1.88 44.30
CA THR A 747 -15.58 -2.81 43.51
C THR A 747 -16.15 -4.01 44.27
N GLY A 748 -15.64 -4.34 45.46
CA GLY A 748 -16.08 -5.50 46.25
C GLY A 748 -15.77 -6.86 45.60
N HIS A 749 -16.34 -7.94 46.17
CA HIS A 749 -16.10 -9.36 45.81
C HIS A 749 -16.71 -9.76 44.46
N ARG A 750 -16.24 -9.18 43.35
CA ARG A 750 -16.60 -9.62 41.99
C ARG A 750 -15.59 -10.65 41.45
N PRO A 751 -16.00 -11.61 40.60
CA PRO A 751 -15.10 -12.66 40.09
C PRO A 751 -13.88 -12.15 39.31
N ASP A 752 -14.02 -11.05 38.58
CA ASP A 752 -12.94 -10.40 37.82
C ASP A 752 -11.88 -9.71 38.71
N VAL A 753 -12.15 -9.59 40.01
CA VAL A 753 -11.22 -9.08 41.03
C VAL A 753 -10.33 -10.20 41.59
N GLN A 754 -10.62 -11.48 41.30
CA GLN A 754 -9.79 -12.62 41.72
C GLN A 754 -8.37 -12.56 41.12
N ASN A 755 -8.20 -12.10 39.88
CA ASN A 755 -6.86 -11.93 39.28
C ASN A 755 -6.04 -10.85 40.00
N TYR A 756 -6.67 -9.74 40.40
CA TYR A 756 -6.01 -8.72 41.22
C TYR A 756 -5.68 -9.22 42.64
N ARG A 757 -6.50 -10.14 43.17
CA ARG A 757 -6.26 -10.80 44.45
C ARG A 757 -5.09 -11.80 44.36
N ALA A 758 -5.02 -12.61 43.31
CA ALA A 758 -3.90 -13.50 43.02
C ALA A 758 -2.58 -12.72 42.83
N MET A 759 -2.60 -11.59 42.12
CA MET A 759 -1.46 -10.65 42.02
C MET A 759 -1.00 -10.05 43.35
N ILE A 760 -1.90 -9.97 44.35
CA ILE A 760 -1.59 -9.49 45.70
C ILE A 760 -1.07 -10.65 46.56
N GLU A 761 -1.63 -11.84 46.42
CA GLU A 761 -1.24 -13.05 47.15
C GLU A 761 0.13 -13.60 46.71
N THR A 762 0.57 -13.29 45.48
CA THR A 762 1.90 -13.59 44.93
C THR A 762 2.88 -12.41 44.99
N ALA A 763 2.47 -11.25 45.51
CA ALA A 763 3.29 -10.02 45.49
C ALA A 763 4.62 -10.15 46.25
N ASP A 764 4.69 -11.08 47.21
CA ASP A 764 5.89 -11.37 48.00
C ASP A 764 6.78 -12.46 47.39
N TRP A 765 6.32 -13.12 46.31
CA TRP A 765 7.06 -14.19 45.65
C TRP A 765 8.18 -13.64 44.80
N ARG A 766 9.27 -14.40 44.70
CA ARG A 766 10.42 -14.02 43.88
C ARG A 766 10.97 -15.22 43.14
N VAL A 767 11.32 -15.00 41.89
CA VAL A 767 12.11 -15.99 41.14
C VAL A 767 13.53 -16.01 41.71
N VAL A 768 13.92 -17.14 42.28
CA VAL A 768 15.28 -17.38 42.81
C VAL A 768 16.24 -17.69 41.66
N SER A 769 15.81 -18.55 40.74
CA SER A 769 16.54 -18.90 39.53
C SER A 769 15.58 -19.35 38.43
N ALA A 770 16.01 -19.21 37.19
CA ALA A 770 15.37 -19.84 36.04
C ALA A 770 16.47 -20.28 35.08
N SER A 771 16.28 -21.46 34.49
CA SER A 771 17.18 -22.05 33.48
C SER A 771 17.43 -21.09 32.32
N ARG A 772 16.38 -20.52 31.71
CA ARG A 772 16.45 -19.54 30.62
C ARG A 772 15.31 -18.51 30.65
N GLN A 773 15.49 -17.36 29.99
CA GLN A 773 14.45 -16.35 29.82
C GLN A 773 14.70 -15.43 28.61
N ASN A 774 13.68 -15.26 27.75
CA ASN A 774 13.76 -14.47 26.53
C ASN A 774 13.53 -12.99 26.78
N LYS A 775 14.60 -12.27 27.13
CA LYS A 775 14.52 -10.82 27.43
C LYS A 775 14.12 -9.97 26.22
N ARG A 776 14.38 -10.44 24.99
CA ARG A 776 14.08 -9.70 23.74
C ARG A 776 12.58 -9.72 23.40
N ALA A 777 11.92 -10.84 23.66
CA ALA A 777 10.47 -11.00 23.50
C ALA A 777 9.66 -10.62 24.74
N ARG A 778 10.29 -9.97 25.74
CA ARG A 778 9.71 -9.67 27.06
C ARG A 778 9.29 -10.91 27.85
N GLY A 779 9.89 -12.07 27.59
CA GLY A 779 9.61 -13.37 28.22
C GLY A 779 10.36 -13.62 29.52
N HIS A 780 10.31 -12.69 30.47
CA HIS A 780 11.01 -12.80 31.75
C HIS A 780 10.44 -13.93 32.61
N ALA A 781 11.29 -14.61 33.40
CA ALA A 781 10.81 -15.66 34.32
C ALA A 781 9.79 -15.16 35.35
N ALA A 782 9.92 -13.90 35.78
CA ALA A 782 9.00 -13.26 36.71
C ALA A 782 7.57 -13.11 36.15
N ASN A 783 7.38 -13.18 34.84
CA ASN A 783 6.06 -13.15 34.22
C ASN A 783 5.21 -14.37 34.61
N ALA A 784 5.83 -15.51 34.93
CA ALA A 784 5.10 -16.71 35.34
C ALA A 784 4.45 -16.60 36.73
N ILE A 785 4.69 -15.51 37.47
CA ILE A 785 4.15 -15.25 38.81
C ILE A 785 3.63 -13.81 38.93
N ASP A 786 3.33 -13.13 37.80
CA ASP A 786 2.91 -11.73 37.80
C ASP A 786 1.39 -11.55 37.86
N GLY A 787 0.63 -12.65 37.85
CA GLY A 787 -0.82 -12.73 37.92
C GLY A 787 -1.54 -12.18 36.68
N ASN A 788 -0.81 -11.92 35.59
CA ASN A 788 -1.33 -11.49 34.31
C ASN A 788 -1.17 -12.61 33.26
N PRO A 789 -2.26 -13.33 32.90
CA PRO A 789 -2.21 -14.45 31.95
C PRO A 789 -1.86 -14.06 30.50
N ASN A 790 -1.64 -12.76 30.23
CA ASN A 790 -1.19 -12.26 28.93
C ASN A 790 0.32 -11.93 28.91
N THR A 791 1.01 -11.99 30.04
CA THR A 791 2.47 -12.06 30.06
C THR A 791 2.88 -13.53 30.12
N LEU A 792 4.07 -13.82 29.63
CA LEU A 792 4.53 -15.20 29.48
C LEU A 792 5.98 -15.27 29.96
N TRP A 793 6.34 -16.29 30.73
CA TRP A 793 7.73 -16.74 30.76
C TRP A 793 7.99 -17.52 29.48
N LEU A 794 8.98 -17.08 28.70
CA LEU A 794 9.44 -17.78 27.51
C LEU A 794 10.92 -18.11 27.69
N THR A 795 11.29 -19.35 27.46
CA THR A 795 12.70 -19.74 27.36
C THR A 795 13.27 -19.34 25.99
N ASP A 796 14.58 -19.08 25.91
CA ASP A 796 15.26 -18.64 24.68
C ASP A 796 15.69 -19.86 23.83
N ASN A 797 15.46 -19.81 22.52
CA ASN A 797 16.08 -20.72 21.54
C ASN A 797 17.54 -20.30 21.29
N GLY A 798 18.50 -21.11 21.73
CA GLY A 798 19.93 -21.00 21.34
C GLY A 798 20.30 -22.04 20.28
N PRO A 799 21.52 -22.01 19.71
CA PRO A 799 21.98 -23.03 18.75
C PRO A 799 21.94 -24.44 19.36
N GLU A 800 21.84 -25.46 18.48
CA GLU A 800 21.36 -26.84 18.73
C GLU A 800 22.05 -27.63 19.86
N ASP A 801 23.20 -27.18 20.40
CA ASP A 801 23.96 -27.97 21.40
C ASP A 801 23.96 -27.41 22.84
N ALA A 802 23.11 -26.43 23.20
CA ALA A 802 23.22 -25.79 24.52
C ALA A 802 21.94 -25.62 25.38
N GLY A 803 20.74 -26.06 25.00
CA GLY A 803 19.64 -26.16 25.97
C GLY A 803 18.22 -26.14 25.42
N GLY A 804 17.76 -27.31 24.99
CA GLY A 804 16.34 -27.67 24.94
C GLY A 804 15.81 -28.08 26.32
N LEU A 805 14.71 -28.82 26.35
CA LEU A 805 14.12 -29.34 27.58
C LEU A 805 15.04 -30.36 28.28
N PRO A 806 14.98 -30.50 29.62
CA PRO A 806 14.04 -29.84 30.52
C PRO A 806 14.42 -28.38 30.83
N GLN A 807 13.41 -27.55 31.09
CA GLN A 807 13.57 -26.15 31.53
C GLN A 807 12.95 -25.95 32.91
N GLU A 808 13.64 -25.26 33.82
CA GLU A 808 13.19 -25.08 35.20
C GLU A 808 13.11 -23.62 35.66
N ILE A 809 12.23 -23.37 36.63
CA ILE A 809 12.08 -22.11 37.39
C ILE A 809 11.92 -22.43 38.88
N VAL A 810 12.66 -21.70 39.74
CA VAL A 810 12.62 -21.79 41.20
C VAL A 810 12.02 -20.52 41.78
N ILE A 811 11.02 -20.67 42.65
CA ILE A 811 10.25 -19.59 43.25
C ILE A 811 10.38 -19.65 44.78
N ASP A 812 10.75 -18.54 45.43
CA ASP A 812 10.63 -18.33 46.88
C ASP A 812 9.23 -17.77 47.16
N LEU A 813 8.48 -18.45 48.02
CA LEU A 813 7.14 -18.07 48.44
C LEU A 813 7.14 -16.99 49.54
N GLY A 814 8.33 -16.62 50.04
CA GLY A 814 8.56 -15.59 51.06
C GLY A 814 8.52 -16.11 52.50
N GLN A 815 7.78 -17.19 52.75
CA GLN A 815 7.65 -17.84 54.06
C GLN A 815 7.30 -19.34 53.91
N ASP A 816 7.45 -20.11 54.99
CA ASP A 816 7.05 -21.51 55.04
C ASP A 816 5.52 -21.62 54.94
N LYS A 817 5.03 -22.42 53.98
CA LYS A 817 3.61 -22.65 53.71
C LYS A 817 3.31 -24.14 53.61
N THR A 818 2.14 -24.56 54.08
CA THR A 818 1.66 -25.94 53.90
C THR A 818 0.93 -26.06 52.57
N LEU A 819 1.60 -26.63 51.58
CA LEU A 819 1.11 -26.74 50.20
C LEU A 819 0.37 -28.07 49.98
N ARG A 820 -0.76 -28.05 49.27
CA ARG A 820 -1.50 -29.27 48.87
C ARG A 820 -1.72 -29.40 47.36
N ALA A 821 -1.50 -28.34 46.60
CA ALA A 821 -1.55 -28.40 45.15
C ALA A 821 -0.68 -27.33 44.50
N PHE A 822 -0.36 -27.57 43.23
CA PHE A 822 0.31 -26.64 42.33
C PHE A 822 -0.60 -26.37 41.13
N THR A 823 -0.63 -25.13 40.65
CA THR A 823 -1.38 -24.74 39.45
C THR A 823 -0.45 -24.28 38.33
N TYR A 824 -0.80 -24.65 37.11
CA TYR A 824 -0.11 -24.25 35.88
C TYR A 824 -1.14 -23.76 34.87
N LEU A 825 -0.98 -22.52 34.40
CA LEU A 825 -1.77 -21.96 33.32
C LEU A 825 -0.95 -21.93 32.02
N PRO A 826 -1.34 -22.67 30.98
CA PRO A 826 -0.72 -22.58 29.66
C PRO A 826 -1.06 -21.25 28.96
N SER A 827 -0.28 -20.89 27.94
CA SER A 827 -0.56 -19.70 27.14
C SER A 827 -1.91 -19.77 26.41
N VAL A 828 -2.71 -18.71 26.54
CA VAL A 828 -3.99 -18.61 25.84
C VAL A 828 -3.85 -18.20 24.37
N ASN A 829 -2.68 -17.70 23.96
CA ASN A 829 -2.44 -17.12 22.62
C ASN A 829 -1.36 -17.85 21.80
N VAL A 830 -0.49 -18.63 22.44
CA VAL A 830 0.66 -19.29 21.80
C VAL A 830 0.58 -20.80 22.04
N ALA A 831 0.50 -21.60 20.97
CA ALA A 831 0.45 -23.06 21.07
C ALA A 831 1.85 -23.69 21.11
N ALA A 832 2.80 -23.13 20.35
CA ALA A 832 4.19 -23.57 20.35
C ALA A 832 4.84 -23.34 21.72
N GLY A 833 5.55 -24.36 22.23
CA GLY A 833 6.20 -24.34 23.53
C GLY A 833 5.30 -24.58 24.74
N MET A 834 4.06 -24.99 24.52
CA MET A 834 3.15 -25.36 25.62
C MET A 834 3.63 -26.63 26.31
N VAL A 835 3.85 -26.56 27.63
CA VAL A 835 4.35 -27.68 28.43
C VAL A 835 3.25 -28.71 28.66
N ASP A 836 3.49 -29.96 28.27
CA ASP A 836 2.57 -31.10 28.41
C ASP A 836 3.09 -32.17 29.38
N GLN A 837 4.39 -32.21 29.65
CA GLN A 837 4.99 -33.01 30.72
C GLN A 837 5.79 -32.13 31.67
N TRP A 838 5.51 -32.24 32.97
CA TRP A 838 6.17 -31.42 33.98
C TRP A 838 6.20 -32.07 35.36
N ALA A 839 7.22 -31.67 36.14
CA ALA A 839 7.40 -32.08 37.53
C ALA A 839 7.50 -30.85 38.45
N VAL A 840 7.01 -31.01 39.68
CA VAL A 840 7.12 -30.00 40.75
C VAL A 840 7.85 -30.58 41.94
N TYR A 841 8.88 -29.87 42.38
CA TYR A 841 9.63 -30.17 43.58
C TYR A 841 9.43 -29.10 44.63
N THR A 842 9.42 -29.49 45.90
CA THR A 842 9.32 -28.58 47.05
C THR A 842 10.57 -28.65 47.91
N SER A 843 10.85 -27.55 48.60
CA SER A 843 11.98 -27.43 49.52
C SER A 843 11.70 -26.39 50.61
N THR A 844 12.29 -26.57 51.78
CA THR A 844 12.33 -25.55 52.85
C THR A 844 13.61 -24.70 52.80
N ASP A 845 14.65 -25.15 52.10
CA ASP A 845 15.99 -24.53 52.11
C ASP A 845 16.58 -24.20 50.72
N ALA A 846 15.84 -24.50 49.65
CA ALA A 846 16.25 -24.39 48.24
C ALA A 846 17.46 -25.26 47.82
N ARG A 847 17.92 -26.16 48.70
CA ARG A 847 19.08 -27.04 48.46
C ARG A 847 18.65 -28.48 48.32
N GLN A 848 17.84 -28.98 49.24
CA GLN A 848 17.26 -30.32 49.17
C GLN A 848 15.87 -30.26 48.56
N TRP A 849 15.65 -31.01 47.49
CA TRP A 849 14.43 -30.99 46.70
C TRP A 849 13.72 -32.34 46.79
N THR A 850 12.45 -32.32 47.19
CA THR A 850 11.59 -33.50 47.23
C THR A 850 10.57 -33.39 46.10
N LEU A 851 10.40 -34.47 45.31
CA LEU A 851 9.37 -34.51 44.28
C LEU A 851 7.99 -34.47 44.94
N ALA A 852 7.21 -33.44 44.63
CA ALA A 852 5.84 -33.31 45.14
C ALA A 852 4.84 -33.97 44.19
N THR A 853 4.99 -33.76 42.88
CA THR A 853 4.12 -34.36 41.85
C THR A 853 4.77 -34.29 40.47
N GLU A 854 4.34 -35.18 39.59
CA GLU A 854 4.70 -35.23 38.16
C GLU A 854 3.44 -35.49 37.34
N LYS A 855 3.29 -34.82 36.20
CA LYS A 855 2.09 -34.84 35.36
C LYS A 855 2.44 -34.90 33.88
N THR A 856 1.62 -35.64 33.14
CA THR A 856 1.63 -35.73 31.67
C THR A 856 0.21 -35.51 31.14
N PHE A 857 0.06 -34.63 30.15
CA PHE A 857 -1.23 -34.29 29.54
C PHE A 857 -1.25 -34.64 28.04
N ASN A 858 -1.97 -35.70 27.68
CA ASN A 858 -1.98 -36.24 26.32
C ASN A 858 -2.97 -35.56 25.34
N ASN A 859 -3.60 -34.43 25.69
CA ASN A 859 -4.75 -33.92 24.92
C ASN A 859 -4.90 -32.39 24.85
N LEU A 860 -3.79 -31.65 24.63
CA LEU A 860 -3.80 -30.17 24.65
C LEU A 860 -4.06 -29.50 23.28
N LEU A 861 -4.17 -30.25 22.16
CA LEU A 861 -4.34 -29.71 20.79
C LEU A 861 -5.77 -29.78 20.21
N ALA A 862 -6.79 -30.21 20.97
CA ALA A 862 -8.17 -30.23 20.48
C ALA A 862 -8.67 -28.80 20.16
N ARG A 863 -8.74 -28.47 18.87
CA ARG A 863 -8.96 -27.12 18.33
C ARG A 863 -10.43 -26.65 18.36
N SER A 864 -11.29 -27.28 19.16
CA SER A 864 -12.71 -26.91 19.25
C SER A 864 -13.20 -26.91 20.71
N ALA A 865 -13.59 -25.73 21.19
CA ALA A 865 -14.35 -25.45 22.42
C ALA A 865 -14.10 -26.31 23.69
N SER A 866 -13.04 -25.97 24.45
CA SER A 866 -12.72 -26.33 25.88
C SER A 866 -12.52 -27.83 26.22
N PRO A 867 -11.46 -28.26 26.98
CA PRO A 867 -10.78 -27.59 28.10
C PRO A 867 -9.22 -27.55 28.01
N GLY A 868 -8.63 -27.63 26.81
CA GLY A 868 -7.17 -27.76 26.63
C GLY A 868 -6.30 -26.54 27.00
N ARG A 869 -6.90 -25.40 27.38
CA ARG A 869 -6.20 -24.18 27.85
C ARG A 869 -6.68 -23.70 29.23
N ALA A 870 -7.39 -24.55 29.97
CA ALA A 870 -7.76 -24.26 31.34
C ALA A 870 -6.53 -24.36 32.26
N GLU A 871 -6.59 -23.69 33.41
CA GLU A 871 -5.61 -23.88 34.48
C GLU A 871 -5.59 -25.36 34.89
N GLN A 872 -4.38 -25.93 34.94
CA GLN A 872 -4.13 -27.29 35.35
C GLN A 872 -3.80 -27.32 36.83
N VAL A 873 -4.40 -28.24 37.58
CA VAL A 873 -4.17 -28.39 39.02
C VAL A 873 -3.57 -29.77 39.28
N ALA A 874 -2.41 -29.81 39.92
CA ALA A 874 -1.81 -31.04 40.41
C ALA A 874 -1.82 -31.05 41.95
N THR A 875 -2.62 -31.94 42.52
CA THR A 875 -2.69 -32.16 43.96
C THR A 875 -1.60 -33.14 44.42
N PHE A 876 -1.13 -32.94 45.64
CA PHE A 876 -0.18 -33.82 46.33
C PHE A 876 -0.47 -33.84 47.83
N ALA A 877 0.11 -34.81 48.54
CA ALA A 877 -0.02 -34.86 50.00
C ALA A 877 0.50 -33.55 50.63
N PRO A 878 -0.21 -32.96 51.61
CA PRO A 878 0.20 -31.69 52.20
C PRO A 878 1.66 -31.69 52.67
N VAL A 879 2.45 -30.74 52.19
CA VAL A 879 3.89 -30.62 52.48
C VAL A 879 4.24 -29.19 52.85
N VAL A 880 5.01 -29.02 53.92
CA VAL A 880 5.54 -27.72 54.31
C VAL A 880 6.71 -27.37 53.38
N ALA A 881 6.63 -26.21 52.73
CA ALA A 881 7.66 -25.73 51.82
C ALA A 881 7.71 -24.21 51.77
N ARG A 882 8.90 -23.68 51.51
CA ARG A 882 9.14 -22.26 51.22
C ARG A 882 9.49 -22.02 49.77
N TYR A 883 10.10 -23.01 49.12
CA TYR A 883 10.52 -22.93 47.73
C TYR A 883 9.82 -23.99 46.90
N VAL A 884 9.49 -23.62 45.68
CA VAL A 884 8.91 -24.52 44.68
C VAL A 884 9.74 -24.45 43.42
N LYS A 885 10.04 -25.61 42.82
CA LYS A 885 10.72 -25.73 41.54
C LYS A 885 9.79 -26.40 40.55
N PHE A 886 9.47 -25.72 39.47
CA PHE A 886 8.74 -26.28 38.33
C PHE A 886 9.73 -26.66 37.25
N VAL A 887 9.61 -27.88 36.72
CA VAL A 887 10.46 -28.44 35.66
C VAL A 887 9.57 -28.83 34.48
N ALA A 888 9.66 -28.09 33.39
CA ALA A 888 9.08 -28.47 32.10
C ALA A 888 9.95 -29.55 31.46
N GLN A 889 9.40 -30.76 31.31
CA GLN A 889 10.12 -31.94 30.80
C GLN A 889 9.89 -32.15 29.31
N HIS A 890 8.69 -31.84 28.83
CA HIS A 890 8.29 -31.92 27.43
C HIS A 890 7.34 -30.77 27.06
N VAL A 891 7.36 -30.38 25.79
CA VAL A 891 6.40 -29.42 25.22
C VAL A 891 5.80 -29.99 23.94
N VAL A 892 4.58 -29.56 23.63
CA VAL A 892 3.81 -30.09 22.51
C VAL A 892 4.45 -29.85 21.13
N GLU A 893 5.08 -28.68 20.93
CA GLU A 893 5.69 -28.28 19.67
C GLU A 893 6.88 -27.32 19.92
N GLY A 894 8.05 -27.61 19.34
CA GLY A 894 9.29 -26.84 19.52
C GLY A 894 10.09 -27.24 20.77
N ASP A 895 11.15 -26.49 21.07
CA ASP A 895 12.12 -26.84 22.14
C ASP A 895 12.18 -25.85 23.30
N SER A 896 11.23 -24.90 23.35
CA SER A 896 11.15 -23.86 24.38
C SER A 896 9.89 -24.03 25.22
N ALA A 897 10.02 -23.93 26.54
CA ALA A 897 8.89 -23.82 27.47
C ALA A 897 8.27 -22.41 27.46
N VAL A 898 6.94 -22.37 27.42
CA VAL A 898 6.10 -21.17 27.54
C VAL A 898 5.09 -21.39 28.67
N VAL A 899 5.10 -20.49 29.65
CA VAL A 899 4.23 -20.55 30.84
C VAL A 899 3.56 -19.19 31.05
N ALA A 900 2.24 -19.17 31.25
CA ALA A 900 1.51 -17.94 31.55
C ALA A 900 1.50 -17.65 33.06
N GLU A 901 1.03 -18.58 33.88
CA GLU A 901 1.02 -18.43 35.35
C GLU A 901 1.35 -19.75 36.05
N LEU A 902 2.01 -19.63 37.21
CA LEU A 902 2.25 -20.70 38.17
C LEU A 902 1.67 -20.29 39.52
N GLY A 903 1.00 -21.22 40.19
CA GLY A 903 0.36 -20.98 41.48
C GLY A 903 0.51 -22.13 42.46
N ILE A 904 0.13 -21.88 43.72
CA ILE A 904 0.05 -22.88 44.79
C ILE A 904 -1.33 -22.82 45.43
N ILE A 905 -1.78 -23.95 45.96
CA ILE A 905 -2.94 -24.00 46.85
C ILE A 905 -2.48 -24.49 48.21
N GLU A 906 -2.70 -23.68 49.24
CA GLU A 906 -2.40 -24.03 50.62
C GLU A 906 -3.46 -25.00 51.19
N ALA A 907 -3.04 -25.88 52.09
CA ALA A 907 -3.95 -26.67 52.89
C ALA A 907 -4.62 -25.74 53.90
N SER A 908 -5.96 -25.69 53.89
CA SER A 908 -6.71 -24.96 54.91
C SER A 908 -6.32 -25.50 56.29
N SER A 909 -5.95 -24.60 57.20
CA SER A 909 -5.82 -24.90 58.64
C SER A 909 -7.13 -25.38 59.23
#